data_AF-A0A9Q0KKV0-F1
#
_entry.id   AF-A0A9Q0KKV0-F1
#
_cell.length_a   1.000
_cell.length_b   1.000
_cell.length_c   1.000
_cell.angle_alpha   90.00
_cell.angle_beta   90.00
_cell.angle_gamma   90.00
#
_symmetry.space_group_name_H-M   'P 1'
#
loop_
_entity.id
_entity.type
_entity.pdbx_description
1 polymer ?
#
loop_
_entity_poly.entity_id
_entity_poly.type
_entity_poly.pdbx_seq_one_letter_code
_entity_poly.pdbx_strand_id
1 'polypeptide(L)'
;MSSLLQLLTVALLLCAGCCYAAPHCGDCGNTTVPYPLSTGSNCGDQSYKIRCDAGTLWFDTLNSTYTIESINPSSQRFVIRPASFAGNTCITTDFNSQGVQLNSSLPFNITSSNTIFFLNCSDSLLRSPLNCSSTSLCHTYINATSEAAACEQAPICCSFRAGGSTTSYSIRVRKEGCMAYRSFVNLDYSSPVSSWPASGVEIQWISPQEPVCDSQADCDEGSNSTCQADPSSSGLKRCFCVDGLSWDPISGSCVNNSTCQSDGGCNGSTNHTPLIAGLTVGLGVALIGAVVGTLFYKRQRRIKDAQERLAREREEILNANSGGKSSKIFTGKEMKRATNNFSQERLLGSGGYGEVYKGYLKDNTIIAVKCAKLGNTKSVDQVLNEVRILCQVNHRSLVRLLGCCVELEQPLMVYEYIPNGTLFDHLHGLHPGSRSELTWLRRLSIALQTADGLAYLHSSAVPPIYHRDVKSSNILLDEKLNAKVSDFGLSRLAETDLSHVSTCAQGTLGYLDPEYYRNYQLTDKSDVYSFGVVLLELLTSQKAIDFNRGPDDVNLAVYVYRKVDEEKLMDTIDPMIMEGASDRDLETIKALAFLALGCLEERRQNRPAMKEIVEEIDYIMSIAAAKAAEVKWVSDKAINVALKLPPLLLIWELSLVGVYYLPSALIRLFKVETRSFQIWSTSPQYYTDPTKSGQQAHMLLYRKASYIRAGTGNVRQNYVVYKIWVLSANYCIAATPQDLRYVTSIGKEDRKGGRNEKARATYVSHRQLFFGRTGISKMKALILVGGFGTRLRPLTLSVPKPLVDFANKPMILHQIEALKASGVTEVVLAINYQPEVMLNFLKEFEAKLGIEITCSQETEPLGTAGPLALARDKLIDGSAEPVFVLNSDVICEYPLKEMIDFHKAHGGEASIMVTKVDEPSKYGVVVMEESTGKVEKFVEKPKLFVGNKINAGIYLLNPSVIESIELRPTSIEKEVFPKIATEQKLFAMVLPGFWMDIGQPKDYITGLRLYLDSLRKKSSSKLATGFHIVGNVLVDESAVIGEGCLIGPDVAIGPGCVVESGVRLTRCTVMRGVRIKKHSCISSSIIGWHSTIGQWARVENMTILGEDVHVRDEIYSNGGVVLPHKEIKSSILKPEIVM
;
A
#
# COMPACT_ATOMS: atom_id res chain seq x y z
N MET A 1 -76.86 -0.77 41.99
CA MET A 1 -75.43 -1.19 41.87
C MET A 1 -75.28 -2.05 40.62
N SER A 2 -75.09 -1.46 39.44
CA SER A 2 -74.82 -2.22 38.19
C SER A 2 -73.86 -1.49 37.25
N SER A 3 -73.90 -0.16 37.21
CA SER A 3 -73.05 0.69 36.35
C SER A 3 -71.54 0.58 36.62
N LEU A 4 -71.12 0.16 37.82
CA LEU A 4 -69.69 -0.01 38.15
C LEU A 4 -69.09 -1.29 37.55
N LEU A 5 -69.92 -2.31 37.29
CA LEU A 5 -69.45 -3.64 36.87
C LEU A 5 -69.22 -3.73 35.35
N GLN A 6 -69.90 -2.88 34.56
CA GLN A 6 -69.72 -2.79 33.11
C GLN A 6 -68.47 -1.98 32.71
N LEU A 7 -68.02 -1.01 33.53
CA LEU A 7 -66.76 -0.31 33.29
C LEU A 7 -65.53 -1.20 33.56
N LEU A 8 -65.59 -2.05 34.58
CA LEU A 8 -64.53 -3.01 34.91
C LEU A 8 -64.35 -4.11 33.83
N THR A 9 -65.43 -4.51 33.17
CA THR A 9 -65.38 -5.56 32.12
C THR A 9 -64.88 -5.06 30.77
N VAL A 10 -65.09 -3.78 30.43
CA VAL A 10 -64.47 -3.17 29.24
C VAL A 10 -62.97 -2.87 29.47
N ALA A 11 -62.59 -2.44 30.68
CA ALA A 11 -61.18 -2.22 31.02
C ALA A 11 -60.34 -3.51 30.97
N LEU A 12 -60.90 -4.65 31.41
CA LEU A 12 -60.20 -5.95 31.39
C LEU A 12 -60.12 -6.61 30.00
N LEU A 13 -60.89 -6.16 29.01
CA LEU A 13 -60.82 -6.65 27.63
C LEU A 13 -59.89 -5.83 26.71
N LEU A 14 -59.26 -4.76 27.22
CA LEU A 14 -58.22 -4.00 26.51
C LEU A 14 -56.79 -4.31 27.01
N CYS A 15 -56.65 -5.15 28.04
CA CYS A 15 -55.36 -5.62 28.55
C CYS A 15 -55.11 -7.12 28.24
N ALA A 16 -55.66 -7.62 27.13
CA ALA A 16 -55.45 -8.98 26.63
C ALA A 16 -54.28 -9.12 25.65
N GLY A 17 -53.30 -8.21 25.73
CA GLY A 17 -51.98 -8.36 25.10
C GLY A 17 -51.06 -9.14 26.04
N CYS A 18 -51.30 -10.44 26.21
CA CYS A 18 -50.46 -11.28 27.06
C CYS A 18 -49.03 -11.37 26.51
N CYS A 19 -48.06 -11.40 27.42
CA CYS A 19 -46.63 -11.44 27.12
C CYS A 19 -46.25 -12.61 26.20
N TYR A 20 -45.41 -12.34 25.20
CA TYR A 20 -44.57 -13.32 24.54
C TYR A 20 -43.28 -12.64 24.10
N ALA A 21 -42.14 -13.07 24.65
CA ALA A 21 -40.83 -12.70 24.12
C ALA A 21 -40.75 -13.08 22.64
N ALA A 22 -40.18 -12.20 21.80
CA ALA A 22 -40.24 -12.32 20.33
C ALA A 22 -39.63 -13.67 19.86
N PRO A 23 -40.42 -14.67 19.43
CA PRO A 23 -40.00 -16.07 19.57
C PRO A 23 -39.28 -16.61 18.33
N HIS A 24 -38.79 -17.84 18.47
CA HIS A 24 -38.53 -18.73 17.34
C HIS A 24 -39.71 -18.73 16.36
N CYS A 25 -39.42 -18.60 15.06
CA CYS A 25 -40.42 -18.87 14.04
C CYS A 25 -40.73 -20.37 13.96
N GLY A 26 -41.99 -20.70 13.65
CA GLY A 26 -42.39 -22.08 13.39
C GLY A 26 -41.73 -22.66 12.14
N ASP A 27 -41.69 -23.99 12.05
CA ASP A 27 -41.17 -24.71 10.88
C ASP A 27 -41.92 -24.29 9.60
N CYS A 28 -41.19 -24.03 8.52
CA CYS A 28 -41.77 -23.82 7.20
C CYS A 28 -41.80 -25.17 6.47
N GLY A 29 -42.98 -25.79 6.41
CA GLY A 29 -43.12 -27.15 5.86
C GLY A 29 -42.33 -28.15 6.70
N ASN A 30 -41.27 -28.73 6.13
CA ASN A 30 -40.34 -29.64 6.82
C ASN A 30 -39.01 -28.95 7.24
N THR A 31 -38.89 -27.63 7.10
CA THR A 31 -37.64 -26.90 7.37
C THR A 31 -37.78 -25.97 8.57
N THR A 32 -37.08 -26.30 9.65
CA THR A 32 -36.99 -25.45 10.84
C THR A 32 -36.28 -24.13 10.57
N VAL A 33 -36.89 -23.05 11.06
CA VAL A 33 -36.39 -21.68 10.89
C VAL A 33 -35.62 -21.27 12.14
N PRO A 34 -34.27 -21.25 12.13
CA PRO A 34 -33.48 -20.85 13.29
C PRO A 34 -33.63 -19.34 13.56
N TYR A 35 -33.49 -18.93 14.82
CA TYR A 35 -33.20 -17.52 15.11
C TYR A 35 -31.83 -17.16 14.50
N PRO A 36 -31.64 -15.94 13.95
CA PRO A 36 -32.56 -14.79 13.90
C PRO A 36 -33.58 -14.79 12.76
N LEU A 37 -33.56 -15.76 11.84
CA LEU A 37 -34.31 -15.70 10.59
C LEU A 37 -35.81 -15.53 10.85
N SER A 38 -36.41 -14.47 10.30
CA SER A 38 -37.81 -14.12 10.52
C SER A 38 -38.67 -14.50 9.32
N THR A 39 -39.77 -15.22 9.54
CA THR A 39 -40.78 -15.52 8.50
C THR A 39 -42.09 -14.73 8.66
N GLY A 40 -42.24 -13.97 9.75
CA GLY A 40 -43.46 -13.22 10.07
C GLY A 40 -43.16 -12.04 11.01
N SER A 41 -44.07 -11.07 11.08
CA SER A 41 -43.90 -9.81 11.83
C SER A 41 -43.86 -9.96 13.36
N ASN A 42 -44.02 -11.19 13.86
CA ASN A 42 -44.10 -11.53 15.28
C ASN A 42 -43.17 -12.71 15.67
N CYS A 43 -42.18 -13.06 14.84
CA CYS A 43 -41.17 -14.07 15.17
C CYS A 43 -39.83 -13.73 14.48
N GLY A 44 -38.71 -14.09 15.12
CA GLY A 44 -37.36 -13.74 14.65
C GLY A 44 -37.09 -12.22 14.60
N ASP A 45 -35.89 -11.85 14.18
CA ASP A 45 -35.49 -10.45 13.97
C ASP A 45 -35.87 -10.00 12.56
N GLN A 46 -36.63 -8.90 12.46
CA GLN A 46 -37.13 -8.37 11.19
C GLN A 46 -36.02 -7.90 10.24
N SER A 47 -34.80 -7.68 10.74
CA SER A 47 -33.60 -7.43 9.94
C SER A 47 -33.18 -8.67 9.12
N TYR A 48 -33.51 -9.87 9.62
CA TYR A 48 -33.14 -11.17 9.06
C TYR A 48 -34.31 -11.84 8.33
N LYS A 49 -35.17 -11.03 7.69
CA LYS A 49 -36.41 -11.49 7.09
C LYS A 49 -36.19 -12.40 5.88
N ILE A 50 -36.87 -13.54 5.91
CA ILE A 50 -37.11 -14.48 4.81
C ILE A 50 -38.63 -14.70 4.68
N ARG A 51 -39.10 -15.44 3.68
CA ARG A 51 -40.53 -15.65 3.43
C ARG A 51 -40.86 -17.13 3.39
N CYS A 52 -41.79 -17.59 4.22
CA CYS A 52 -42.39 -18.91 4.10
C CYS A 52 -43.64 -18.81 3.22
N ASP A 53 -43.74 -19.64 2.18
CA ASP A 53 -44.87 -19.67 1.25
C ASP A 53 -45.13 -21.11 0.78
N ALA A 54 -46.37 -21.59 0.91
CA ALA A 54 -46.77 -22.97 0.67
C ALA A 54 -45.85 -24.06 1.27
N GLY A 55 -45.20 -23.79 2.42
CA GLY A 55 -44.24 -24.70 3.06
C GLY A 55 -42.85 -24.73 2.41
N THR A 56 -42.55 -23.80 1.51
CA THR A 56 -41.22 -23.56 0.92
C THR A 56 -40.65 -22.26 1.46
N LEU A 57 -39.35 -22.22 1.72
CA LEU A 57 -38.65 -21.00 2.13
C LEU A 57 -38.11 -20.23 0.93
N TRP A 58 -38.27 -18.91 0.96
CA TRP A 58 -37.87 -17.97 -0.06
C TRP A 58 -37.03 -16.85 0.55
N PHE A 59 -36.05 -16.37 -0.21
CA PHE A 59 -35.23 -15.23 0.14
C PHE A 59 -35.50 -14.08 -0.84
N ASP A 60 -36.04 -12.99 -0.31
CA ASP A 60 -36.39 -11.80 -1.07
C ASP A 60 -35.18 -10.84 -1.09
N THR A 61 -34.66 -10.58 -2.30
CA THR A 61 -33.57 -9.63 -2.57
C THR A 61 -34.14 -8.28 -3.02
N LEU A 62 -33.28 -7.28 -3.31
CA LEU A 62 -33.75 -5.93 -3.68
C LEU A 62 -34.72 -5.91 -4.88
N ASN A 63 -34.53 -6.81 -5.85
CA ASN A 63 -35.27 -6.80 -7.12
C ASN A 63 -35.84 -8.17 -7.54
N SER A 64 -35.61 -9.25 -6.77
CA SER A 64 -35.96 -10.64 -7.15
C SER A 64 -36.12 -11.55 -5.92
N THR A 65 -36.77 -12.71 -6.07
CA THR A 65 -36.98 -13.71 -5.01
C THR A 65 -36.44 -15.08 -5.45
N TYR A 66 -35.82 -15.82 -4.53
CA TYR A 66 -35.15 -17.10 -4.81
C TYR A 66 -35.51 -18.17 -3.76
N THR A 67 -35.63 -19.44 -4.14
CA THR A 67 -35.90 -20.52 -3.17
C THR A 67 -34.67 -20.82 -2.32
N ILE A 68 -34.87 -21.03 -1.02
CA ILE A 68 -33.84 -21.49 -0.08
C ILE A 68 -33.86 -23.02 -0.07
N GLU A 69 -32.73 -23.63 -0.47
CA GLU A 69 -32.58 -25.08 -0.60
C GLU A 69 -32.11 -25.77 0.68
N SER A 70 -31.36 -25.04 1.50
CA SER A 70 -30.83 -25.55 2.78
C SER A 70 -30.43 -24.41 3.70
N ILE A 71 -30.51 -24.65 5.01
CA ILE A 71 -30.10 -23.73 6.08
C ILE A 71 -29.17 -24.50 7.03
N ASN A 72 -28.03 -23.90 7.38
CA ASN A 72 -27.07 -24.42 8.34
C ASN A 72 -26.86 -23.37 9.46
N PRO A 73 -27.65 -23.44 10.56
CA PRO A 73 -27.63 -22.45 11.64
C PRO A 73 -26.23 -22.30 12.27
N SER A 74 -25.54 -23.42 12.50
CA SER A 74 -24.22 -23.48 13.15
C SER A 74 -23.10 -22.81 12.34
N SER A 75 -23.31 -22.57 11.06
CA SER A 75 -22.40 -21.81 10.18
C SER A 75 -22.95 -20.44 9.74
N GLN A 76 -24.16 -20.10 10.20
CA GLN A 76 -24.94 -18.92 9.82
C GLN A 76 -25.09 -18.76 8.30
N ARG A 77 -25.37 -19.86 7.58
CA ARG A 77 -25.46 -19.89 6.11
C ARG A 77 -26.73 -20.55 5.61
N PHE A 78 -27.23 -20.07 4.48
CA PHE A 78 -28.23 -20.76 3.67
C PHE A 78 -27.82 -20.73 2.19
N VAL A 79 -28.31 -21.69 1.41
CA VAL A 79 -28.06 -21.76 -0.05
C VAL A 79 -29.35 -21.44 -0.79
N ILE A 80 -29.32 -20.46 -1.68
CA ILE A 80 -30.43 -20.19 -2.61
C ILE A 80 -30.19 -20.87 -3.96
N ARG A 81 -31.27 -21.29 -4.62
CA ARG A 81 -31.24 -21.71 -6.04
C ARG A 81 -31.11 -20.47 -6.93
N PRO A 82 -30.07 -20.34 -7.79
CA PRO A 82 -29.94 -19.24 -8.74
C PRO A 82 -30.98 -19.33 -9.86
N ALA A 83 -31.17 -18.23 -10.59
CA ALA A 83 -32.14 -18.17 -11.68
C ALA A 83 -31.81 -19.11 -12.86
N SER A 84 -32.83 -19.82 -13.34
CA SER A 84 -32.79 -20.65 -14.54
C SER A 84 -32.54 -19.83 -15.81
N PHE A 85 -32.22 -20.49 -16.94
CA PHE A 85 -32.16 -19.81 -18.24
C PHE A 85 -33.57 -19.51 -18.80
N ALA A 86 -33.69 -18.42 -19.55
CA ALA A 86 -34.93 -17.98 -20.18
C ALA A 86 -35.24 -18.84 -21.42
N GLY A 87 -35.78 -20.04 -21.20
CA GLY A 87 -35.97 -21.05 -22.24
C GLY A 87 -34.63 -21.51 -22.81
N ASN A 88 -34.57 -21.72 -24.13
CA ASN A 88 -33.33 -22.11 -24.82
C ASN A 88 -32.47 -20.89 -25.23
N THR A 89 -32.22 -19.97 -24.30
CA THR A 89 -31.40 -18.77 -24.54
C THR A 89 -30.36 -18.57 -23.43
N CYS A 90 -29.19 -18.03 -23.76
CA CYS A 90 -28.15 -17.72 -22.78
C CYS A 90 -28.41 -16.39 -22.06
N ILE A 91 -29.55 -16.30 -21.38
CA ILE A 91 -30.00 -15.18 -20.54
C ILE A 91 -30.65 -15.78 -19.29
N THR A 92 -30.36 -15.30 -18.08
CA THR A 92 -31.05 -15.79 -16.87
C THR A 92 -32.42 -15.13 -16.71
N THR A 93 -33.38 -15.83 -16.09
CA THR A 93 -34.74 -15.31 -15.88
C THR A 93 -34.78 -14.09 -14.96
N ASP A 94 -33.74 -13.86 -14.15
CA ASP A 94 -33.55 -12.68 -13.30
C ASP A 94 -32.73 -11.55 -13.96
N PHE A 95 -32.49 -11.61 -15.27
CA PHE A 95 -31.77 -10.58 -16.02
C PHE A 95 -32.43 -9.19 -15.91
N ASN A 96 -33.76 -9.12 -15.92
CA ASN A 96 -34.49 -7.86 -15.79
C ASN A 96 -34.33 -7.21 -14.39
N SER A 97 -34.14 -8.04 -13.35
CA SER A 97 -33.77 -7.64 -11.99
C SER A 97 -32.26 -7.44 -11.79
N GLN A 98 -31.48 -7.60 -12.86
CA GLN A 98 -30.01 -7.54 -12.93
C GLN A 98 -29.28 -8.58 -12.05
N GLY A 99 -29.89 -9.74 -11.81
CA GLY A 99 -29.32 -10.81 -10.99
C GLY A 99 -29.51 -10.64 -9.48
N VAL A 100 -28.78 -11.44 -8.69
CA VAL A 100 -28.85 -11.43 -7.21
C VAL A 100 -28.33 -10.09 -6.69
N GLN A 101 -29.16 -9.34 -5.95
CA GLN A 101 -28.79 -8.05 -5.36
C GLN A 101 -29.21 -7.95 -3.88
N LEU A 102 -28.28 -8.23 -2.97
CA LEU A 102 -28.48 -8.12 -1.53
C LEU A 102 -28.60 -6.64 -1.12
N ASN A 103 -29.47 -6.36 -0.16
CA ASN A 103 -29.54 -5.03 0.44
C ASN A 103 -28.34 -4.85 1.39
N SER A 104 -27.46 -3.89 1.10
CA SER A 104 -26.28 -3.57 1.93
C SER A 104 -26.61 -3.09 3.35
N SER A 105 -27.87 -2.74 3.62
CA SER A 105 -28.37 -2.38 4.95
C SER A 105 -29.01 -3.55 5.71
N LEU A 106 -29.04 -4.75 5.12
CA LEU A 106 -29.48 -5.99 5.77
C LEU A 106 -28.27 -6.90 6.05
N PRO A 107 -28.33 -7.77 7.07
CA PRO A 107 -27.19 -8.51 7.60
C PRO A 107 -26.81 -9.75 6.78
N PHE A 108 -26.89 -9.68 5.44
CA PHE A 108 -26.67 -10.81 4.52
C PHE A 108 -25.52 -10.55 3.52
N ASN A 109 -24.69 -11.57 3.25
CA ASN A 109 -23.51 -11.49 2.39
C ASN A 109 -23.33 -12.74 1.53
N ILE A 110 -22.87 -12.61 0.28
CA ILE A 110 -22.49 -13.75 -0.56
C ILE A 110 -21.09 -14.23 -0.13
N THR A 111 -20.93 -15.54 0.10
CA THR A 111 -19.70 -16.12 0.67
C THR A 111 -18.63 -16.46 -0.38
N SER A 112 -17.39 -16.68 0.08
CA SER A 112 -16.22 -17.05 -0.74
C SER A 112 -16.16 -18.53 -1.17
N SER A 113 -17.15 -19.36 -0.77
CA SER A 113 -17.31 -20.72 -1.27
C SER A 113 -17.90 -20.76 -2.70
N ASN A 114 -18.55 -19.66 -3.12
CA ASN A 114 -19.20 -19.55 -4.42
C ASN A 114 -18.18 -19.40 -5.56
N THR A 115 -18.21 -20.34 -6.50
CA THR A 115 -17.59 -20.20 -7.82
C THR A 115 -18.69 -19.85 -8.83
N ILE A 116 -18.54 -18.71 -9.50
CA ILE A 116 -19.54 -18.09 -10.38
C ILE A 116 -19.02 -18.13 -11.82
N PHE A 117 -19.86 -18.57 -12.75
CA PHE A 117 -19.61 -18.45 -14.18
C PHE A 117 -20.53 -17.37 -14.74
N PHE A 118 -19.97 -16.38 -15.42
CA PHE A 118 -20.71 -15.32 -16.08
C PHE A 118 -20.72 -15.58 -17.58
N LEU A 119 -21.92 -15.78 -18.13
CA LEU A 119 -22.20 -16.34 -19.45
C LEU A 119 -22.77 -15.27 -20.39
N ASN A 120 -22.50 -15.39 -21.69
CA ASN A 120 -22.93 -14.44 -22.72
C ASN A 120 -22.49 -13.01 -22.39
N CYS A 121 -21.17 -12.80 -22.41
CA CYS A 121 -20.50 -11.56 -22.05
C CYS A 121 -20.10 -10.72 -23.27
N SER A 122 -20.08 -9.40 -23.11
CA SER A 122 -19.53 -8.44 -24.08
C SER A 122 -18.02 -8.23 -23.90
N ASP A 123 -17.35 -7.78 -24.97
CA ASP A 123 -15.89 -7.56 -25.03
C ASP A 123 -15.34 -6.60 -23.95
N SER A 124 -16.20 -5.74 -23.40
CA SER A 124 -15.92 -4.87 -22.25
C SER A 124 -15.30 -5.62 -21.06
N LEU A 125 -15.69 -6.89 -20.84
CA LEU A 125 -15.23 -7.67 -19.70
C LEU A 125 -13.91 -8.42 -19.92
N LEU A 126 -13.33 -8.41 -21.12
CA LEU A 126 -11.96 -8.90 -21.37
C LEU A 126 -10.87 -8.05 -20.68
N ARG A 127 -11.25 -6.89 -20.11
CA ARG A 127 -10.40 -6.01 -19.30
C ARG A 127 -10.63 -6.15 -17.79
N SER A 128 -11.58 -7.00 -17.38
CA SER A 128 -11.95 -7.24 -15.98
C SER A 128 -11.04 -8.32 -15.36
N PRO A 129 -10.82 -8.35 -14.03
CA PRO A 129 -10.08 -9.43 -13.33
C PRO A 129 -10.80 -10.80 -13.29
N LEU A 130 -11.67 -11.09 -14.26
CA LEU A 130 -12.37 -12.36 -14.42
C LEU A 130 -11.55 -13.28 -15.33
N ASN A 131 -11.50 -14.59 -15.04
CA ASN A 131 -10.82 -15.52 -15.95
C ASN A 131 -11.73 -15.85 -17.15
N CYS A 132 -11.61 -15.05 -18.21
CA CYS A 132 -12.32 -15.21 -19.49
C CYS A 132 -11.54 -16.04 -20.54
N SER A 133 -10.45 -16.73 -20.15
CA SER A 133 -9.63 -17.51 -21.09
C SER A 133 -10.42 -18.71 -21.67
N SER A 134 -10.03 -19.18 -22.86
CA SER A 134 -10.61 -20.38 -23.50
C SER A 134 -10.37 -21.68 -22.72
N THR A 135 -9.56 -21.63 -21.66
CA THR A 135 -9.32 -22.72 -20.69
C THR A 135 -9.96 -22.44 -19.32
N SER A 136 -10.84 -21.45 -19.21
CA SER A 136 -11.58 -21.12 -17.98
C SER A 136 -12.61 -22.19 -17.63
N LEU A 137 -12.96 -22.29 -16.35
CA LEU A 137 -13.93 -23.28 -15.85
C LEU A 137 -15.32 -23.11 -16.49
N CYS A 138 -15.66 -21.92 -17.00
CA CYS A 138 -16.90 -21.75 -17.74
C CYS A 138 -16.89 -22.44 -19.11
N HIS A 139 -15.80 -22.35 -19.88
CA HIS A 139 -15.74 -23.05 -21.17
C HIS A 139 -15.77 -24.57 -20.97
N THR A 140 -15.19 -25.08 -19.88
CA THR A 140 -15.36 -26.48 -19.44
C THR A 140 -16.82 -26.82 -19.10
N TYR A 141 -17.54 -25.92 -18.42
CA TYR A 141 -18.97 -26.09 -18.10
C TYR A 141 -19.84 -26.12 -19.37
N ILE A 142 -19.75 -25.10 -20.23
CA ILE A 142 -20.54 -24.97 -21.48
C ILE A 142 -20.39 -26.23 -22.33
N ASN A 143 -19.16 -26.66 -22.56
CA ASN A 143 -18.85 -27.79 -23.46
C ASN A 143 -19.25 -29.17 -22.90
N ALA A 144 -19.64 -29.25 -21.62
CA ALA A 144 -19.92 -30.50 -20.92
C ALA A 144 -21.32 -30.60 -20.30
N THR A 145 -22.18 -29.59 -20.46
CA THR A 145 -23.58 -29.63 -19.99
C THR A 145 -24.58 -29.23 -21.06
N SER A 146 -25.64 -30.04 -21.23
CA SER A 146 -26.77 -29.69 -22.08
C SER A 146 -27.54 -28.46 -21.57
N GLU A 147 -27.43 -28.12 -20.28
CA GLU A 147 -28.08 -26.95 -19.68
C GLU A 147 -27.57 -25.64 -20.28
N ALA A 148 -26.27 -25.55 -20.57
CA ALA A 148 -25.60 -24.36 -21.08
C ALA A 148 -25.31 -24.42 -22.59
N ALA A 149 -25.86 -25.39 -23.32
CA ALA A 149 -25.68 -25.51 -24.78
C ALA A 149 -26.14 -24.25 -25.53
N ALA A 150 -27.18 -23.56 -25.04
CA ALA A 150 -27.62 -22.27 -25.57
C ALA A 150 -26.58 -21.13 -25.44
N CYS A 151 -25.52 -21.33 -24.65
CA CYS A 151 -24.40 -20.40 -24.45
C CYS A 151 -23.19 -20.70 -25.34
N GLU A 152 -23.13 -21.84 -26.03
CA GLU A 152 -22.00 -22.24 -26.89
C GLU A 152 -21.75 -21.24 -28.04
N GLN A 153 -22.80 -20.56 -28.50
CA GLN A 153 -22.73 -19.57 -29.58
C GLN A 153 -22.35 -18.15 -29.09
N ALA A 154 -22.19 -17.93 -27.79
CA ALA A 154 -21.81 -16.62 -27.25
C ALA A 154 -20.28 -16.48 -27.19
N PRO A 155 -19.69 -15.34 -27.62
CA PRO A 155 -18.26 -15.27 -27.91
C PRO A 155 -17.35 -15.27 -26.67
N ILE A 156 -17.89 -14.96 -25.49
CA ILE A 156 -17.12 -14.83 -24.24
C ILE A 156 -17.90 -15.44 -23.07
N CYS A 157 -17.23 -16.30 -22.31
CA CYS A 157 -17.63 -16.65 -20.95
C CYS A 157 -16.46 -16.51 -19.96
N CYS A 158 -16.76 -16.09 -18.73
CA CYS A 158 -15.75 -15.85 -17.69
C CYS A 158 -16.07 -16.62 -16.41
N SER A 159 -15.04 -17.17 -15.76
CA SER A 159 -15.15 -17.77 -14.42
C SER A 159 -14.55 -16.86 -13.34
N PHE A 160 -15.25 -16.76 -12.22
CA PHE A 160 -14.88 -15.98 -11.04
C PHE A 160 -15.05 -16.84 -9.77
N ARG A 161 -14.08 -16.79 -8.86
CA ARG A 161 -14.25 -17.33 -7.51
C ARG A 161 -14.42 -16.16 -6.56
N ALA A 162 -15.47 -16.16 -5.74
CA ALA A 162 -15.67 -15.13 -4.73
C ALA A 162 -14.45 -15.13 -3.78
N GLY A 163 -13.70 -14.03 -3.77
CA GLY A 163 -12.38 -13.97 -3.14
C GLY A 163 -12.43 -14.09 -1.61
N GLY A 164 -11.30 -14.45 -1.00
CA GLY A 164 -11.10 -14.53 0.45
C GLY A 164 -11.05 -13.17 1.19
N SER A 165 -11.79 -12.17 0.71
CA SER A 165 -12.00 -10.88 1.38
C SER A 165 -13.49 -10.58 1.36
N THR A 166 -14.03 -10.10 2.48
CA THR A 166 -15.46 -10.23 2.78
C THR A 166 -16.36 -9.32 1.94
N THR A 167 -17.60 -9.79 1.75
CA THR A 167 -18.78 -9.02 1.28
C THR A 167 -18.84 -8.73 -0.23
N SER A 168 -19.17 -9.74 -1.03
CA SER A 168 -19.92 -9.46 -2.27
C SER A 168 -21.41 -9.33 -1.93
N TYR A 169 -22.02 -8.22 -2.34
CA TYR A 169 -23.46 -7.98 -2.16
C TYR A 169 -24.28 -8.26 -3.42
N SER A 170 -23.66 -8.60 -4.56
CA SER A 170 -24.42 -8.82 -5.80
C SER A 170 -23.71 -9.67 -6.84
N ILE A 171 -24.48 -10.53 -7.53
CA ILE A 171 -24.09 -11.20 -8.77
C ILE A 171 -24.84 -10.51 -9.90
N ARG A 172 -24.17 -9.57 -10.58
CA ARG A 172 -24.83 -8.66 -11.55
C ARG A 172 -24.84 -9.24 -12.95
N VAL A 173 -26.00 -9.25 -13.60
CA VAL A 173 -26.15 -9.49 -15.05
C VAL A 173 -26.75 -8.24 -15.72
N ARG A 174 -26.21 -7.86 -16.89
CA ARG A 174 -26.62 -6.66 -17.65
C ARG A 174 -26.12 -6.75 -19.10
N LYS A 175 -26.79 -6.05 -20.02
CA LYS A 175 -26.50 -6.08 -21.47
C LYS A 175 -25.07 -5.66 -21.85
N GLU A 176 -24.45 -4.78 -21.07
CA GLU A 176 -23.08 -4.27 -21.27
C GLU A 176 -22.03 -5.00 -20.40
N GLY A 177 -22.44 -6.13 -19.80
CA GLY A 177 -21.60 -7.03 -19.03
C GLY A 177 -21.82 -8.46 -19.51
N CYS A 178 -22.41 -9.31 -18.67
CA CYS A 178 -22.86 -10.65 -19.05
C CYS A 178 -24.37 -10.77 -18.86
N MET A 179 -25.04 -11.49 -19.76
CA MET A 179 -26.51 -11.61 -19.75
C MET A 179 -27.04 -12.81 -18.96
N ALA A 180 -26.15 -13.72 -18.56
CA ALA A 180 -26.48 -14.89 -17.75
C ALA A 180 -25.38 -15.19 -16.71
N TYR A 181 -25.74 -15.97 -15.70
CA TYR A 181 -24.76 -16.51 -14.73
C TYR A 181 -25.16 -17.91 -14.23
N ARG A 182 -24.18 -18.62 -13.67
CA ARG A 182 -24.33 -19.82 -12.83
C ARG A 182 -23.43 -19.71 -11.61
N SER A 183 -23.76 -20.43 -10.54
CA SER A 183 -22.96 -20.45 -9.32
C SER A 183 -22.96 -21.84 -8.69
N PHE A 184 -21.82 -22.22 -8.09
CA PHE A 184 -21.56 -23.52 -7.51
C PHE A 184 -20.86 -23.33 -6.15
N VAL A 185 -21.45 -23.89 -5.09
CA VAL A 185 -20.94 -23.80 -3.72
C VAL A 185 -19.88 -24.88 -3.49
N ASN A 186 -18.69 -24.49 -3.00
CA ASN A 186 -17.56 -25.38 -2.71
C ASN A 186 -17.14 -26.26 -3.92
N LEU A 187 -17.12 -25.67 -5.12
CA LEU A 187 -16.80 -26.40 -6.35
C LEU A 187 -15.38 -26.99 -6.34
N ASP A 188 -15.28 -28.32 -6.36
CA ASP A 188 -14.08 -29.03 -6.78
C ASP A 188 -14.00 -29.08 -8.31
N TYR A 189 -13.03 -28.37 -8.86
CA TYR A 189 -12.76 -28.31 -10.30
C TYR A 189 -11.80 -29.40 -10.80
N SER A 190 -11.29 -30.28 -9.92
CA SER A 190 -10.51 -31.46 -10.33
C SER A 190 -11.40 -32.63 -10.74
N SER A 191 -12.63 -32.68 -10.22
CA SER A 191 -13.70 -33.60 -10.63
C SER A 191 -14.34 -33.19 -11.98
N PRO A 192 -14.86 -34.15 -12.78
CA PRO A 192 -15.54 -33.86 -14.03
C PRO A 192 -16.90 -33.16 -13.82
N VAL A 193 -17.35 -32.39 -14.83
CA VAL A 193 -18.58 -31.58 -14.78
C VAL A 193 -19.83 -32.39 -14.42
N SER A 194 -19.88 -33.67 -14.83
CA SER A 194 -20.98 -34.59 -14.50
C SER A 194 -21.09 -34.96 -13.01
N SER A 195 -20.10 -34.63 -12.19
CA SER A 195 -20.11 -34.81 -10.73
C SER A 195 -19.91 -33.51 -9.95
N TRP A 196 -20.12 -32.36 -10.59
CA TRP A 196 -20.17 -31.06 -9.91
C TRP A 196 -21.46 -30.94 -9.08
N PRO A 197 -21.47 -30.15 -7.99
CA PRO A 197 -22.67 -29.94 -7.18
C PRO A 197 -23.78 -29.24 -8.00
N ALA A 198 -25.02 -29.35 -7.53
CA ALA A 198 -26.13 -28.58 -8.10
C ALA A 198 -25.88 -27.07 -7.96
N SER A 199 -26.39 -26.28 -8.90
CA SER A 199 -26.20 -24.82 -8.90
C SER A 199 -26.81 -24.18 -7.66
N GLY A 200 -26.05 -23.36 -6.95
CA GLY A 200 -26.43 -22.74 -5.69
C GLY A 200 -25.62 -21.48 -5.41
N VAL A 201 -26.19 -20.52 -4.69
CA VAL A 201 -25.48 -19.37 -4.13
C VAL A 201 -25.56 -19.46 -2.61
N GLU A 202 -24.42 -19.66 -1.94
CA GLU A 202 -24.33 -19.64 -0.48
C GLU A 202 -24.30 -18.19 0.02
N ILE A 203 -25.24 -17.87 0.91
CA ILE A 203 -25.38 -16.58 1.59
C ILE A 203 -25.15 -16.82 3.08
N GLN A 204 -24.29 -16.01 3.68
CA GLN A 204 -24.06 -15.96 5.13
C GLN A 204 -24.83 -14.78 5.74
N TRP A 205 -25.41 -14.98 6.92
CA TRP A 205 -25.91 -13.90 7.77
C TRP A 205 -24.93 -13.55 8.90
N ILE A 206 -25.01 -12.32 9.40
CA ILE A 206 -24.20 -11.83 10.52
C ILE A 206 -24.81 -12.31 11.86
N SER A 207 -24.01 -12.51 12.91
CA SER A 207 -24.56 -12.81 14.25
C SER A 207 -25.50 -11.72 14.76
N PRO A 208 -26.76 -12.02 15.15
CA PRO A 208 -27.63 -11.09 15.84
C PRO A 208 -27.08 -10.71 17.22
N GLN A 209 -27.35 -9.48 17.64
CA GLN A 209 -27.16 -9.03 19.03
C GLN A 209 -28.38 -9.42 19.88
N GLU A 210 -28.29 -9.18 21.18
CA GLU A 210 -29.40 -9.31 22.13
C GLU A 210 -30.61 -8.45 21.69
N PRO A 211 -31.86 -8.94 21.86
CA PRO A 211 -33.05 -8.25 21.41
C PRO A 211 -33.26 -6.93 22.17
N VAL A 212 -33.91 -5.99 21.48
CA VAL A 212 -34.30 -4.69 22.02
C VAL A 212 -35.48 -4.88 22.99
N CYS A 213 -35.48 -4.12 24.09
CA CYS A 213 -36.54 -4.11 25.08
C CYS A 213 -36.94 -2.68 25.44
N ASP A 214 -38.20 -2.45 25.80
CA ASP A 214 -38.61 -1.19 26.43
C ASP A 214 -38.66 -1.34 27.96
N SER A 215 -38.96 -2.55 28.44
CA SER A 215 -39.20 -2.95 29.81
C SER A 215 -38.54 -4.30 30.14
N GLN A 216 -38.54 -4.69 31.42
CA GLN A 216 -38.07 -6.00 31.85
C GLN A 216 -38.99 -7.17 31.43
N ALA A 217 -40.24 -6.89 31.01
CA ALA A 217 -41.19 -7.90 30.56
C ALA A 217 -41.01 -8.30 29.08
N ASP A 218 -40.20 -7.56 28.32
CA ASP A 218 -39.87 -7.88 26.91
C ASP A 218 -38.69 -8.86 26.81
N CYS A 219 -38.02 -9.11 27.93
CA CYS A 219 -36.97 -10.11 28.10
C CYS A 219 -37.54 -11.42 28.65
N ASP A 220 -36.74 -12.50 28.64
CA ASP A 220 -37.19 -13.84 29.05
C ASP A 220 -37.92 -13.82 30.41
N GLU A 221 -39.15 -14.35 30.47
CA GLU A 221 -40.01 -14.29 31.68
C GLU A 221 -39.39 -14.94 32.94
N GLY A 222 -38.31 -15.70 32.78
CA GLY A 222 -37.55 -16.34 33.86
C GLY A 222 -36.10 -15.86 33.96
N SER A 223 -35.88 -14.71 34.61
CA SER A 223 -34.65 -14.31 35.35
C SER A 223 -33.27 -14.35 34.66
N ASN A 224 -33.18 -14.72 33.38
CA ASN A 224 -31.92 -15.00 32.70
C ASN A 224 -31.37 -13.81 31.90
N SER A 225 -32.21 -12.82 31.59
CA SER A 225 -31.84 -11.60 30.87
C SER A 225 -32.46 -10.37 31.55
N THR A 226 -31.72 -9.25 31.55
CA THR A 226 -32.11 -7.98 32.17
C THR A 226 -32.19 -6.89 31.11
N CYS A 227 -33.27 -6.11 31.10
CA CYS A 227 -33.42 -4.97 30.20
C CYS A 227 -32.56 -3.79 30.67
N GLN A 228 -31.38 -3.59 30.08
CA GLN A 228 -30.45 -2.50 30.40
C GLN A 228 -30.17 -1.61 29.19
N ALA A 229 -29.74 -0.37 29.42
CA ALA A 229 -29.39 0.57 28.35
C ALA A 229 -28.23 0.05 27.50
N ASP A 230 -28.34 0.16 26.18
CA ASP A 230 -27.32 -0.28 25.22
C ASP A 230 -26.07 0.62 25.33
N PRO A 231 -24.89 0.10 25.73
CA PRO A 231 -23.67 0.91 25.85
C PRO A 231 -23.19 1.50 24.52
N SER A 232 -23.66 0.97 23.38
CA SER A 232 -23.27 1.38 22.03
C SER A 232 -24.24 2.36 21.37
N SER A 233 -25.48 2.50 21.88
CA SER A 233 -26.51 3.36 21.28
C SER A 233 -27.33 4.12 22.31
N SER A 234 -27.07 5.43 22.41
CA SER A 234 -27.68 6.36 23.36
C SER A 234 -29.20 6.49 23.16
N GLY A 235 -29.97 5.76 23.97
CA GLY A 235 -31.43 5.81 23.97
C GLY A 235 -32.09 4.44 23.77
N LEU A 236 -31.35 3.42 23.37
CA LEU A 236 -31.85 2.05 23.23
C LEU A 236 -31.63 1.25 24.52
N LYS A 237 -32.38 0.14 24.70
CA LYS A 237 -32.10 -0.88 25.73
C LYS A 237 -32.15 -2.27 25.10
N ARG A 238 -31.49 -3.25 25.71
CA ARG A 238 -31.47 -4.66 25.28
C ARG A 238 -31.54 -5.62 26.46
N CYS A 239 -31.97 -6.85 26.16
CA CYS A 239 -32.03 -7.97 27.10
C CYS A 239 -30.64 -8.62 27.30
N PHE A 240 -29.75 -7.95 28.02
CA PHE A 240 -28.43 -8.47 28.33
C PHE A 240 -28.50 -9.65 29.31
N CYS A 241 -27.70 -10.69 29.09
CA CYS A 241 -27.69 -11.87 29.95
C CYS A 241 -27.21 -11.56 31.38
N VAL A 242 -27.82 -12.21 32.36
CA VAL A 242 -27.42 -12.12 33.78
C VAL A 242 -26.11 -12.89 34.01
N ASP A 243 -25.28 -12.43 34.96
CA ASP A 243 -23.93 -12.94 35.24
C ASP A 243 -23.85 -14.48 35.28
N GLY A 244 -23.02 -15.05 34.39
CA GLY A 244 -22.83 -16.50 34.23
C GLY A 244 -23.55 -17.11 33.01
N LEU A 245 -24.51 -16.39 32.43
CA LEU A 245 -25.19 -16.74 31.19
C LEU A 245 -24.52 -16.03 29.99
N SER A 246 -24.61 -16.63 28.81
CA SER A 246 -24.12 -16.06 27.55
C SER A 246 -25.19 -16.10 26.47
N TRP A 247 -25.25 -15.06 25.62
CA TRP A 247 -26.17 -15.00 24.49
C TRP A 247 -25.83 -16.07 23.45
N ASP A 248 -26.77 -16.97 23.16
CA ASP A 248 -26.67 -17.89 22.02
C ASP A 248 -27.45 -17.29 20.82
N PRO A 249 -26.75 -16.83 19.76
CA PRO A 249 -27.36 -16.19 18.60
C PRO A 249 -28.11 -17.15 17.66
N ILE A 250 -28.19 -18.44 17.98
CA ILE A 250 -28.97 -19.47 17.25
C ILE A 250 -30.22 -19.86 18.05
N SER A 251 -30.15 -19.91 19.39
CA SER A 251 -31.31 -20.10 20.25
C SER A 251 -32.09 -18.80 20.52
N GLY A 252 -31.47 -17.64 20.30
CA GLY A 252 -32.08 -16.35 20.61
C GLY A 252 -32.36 -16.16 22.11
N SER A 253 -31.54 -16.77 22.96
CA SER A 253 -31.75 -16.76 24.42
C SER A 253 -30.43 -16.82 25.21
N CYS A 254 -30.50 -16.41 26.48
CA CYS A 254 -29.35 -16.46 27.40
C CYS A 254 -29.19 -17.86 27.99
N VAL A 255 -28.11 -18.56 27.60
CA VAL A 255 -27.82 -19.94 28.00
C VAL A 255 -26.71 -20.02 29.04
N ASN A 256 -26.79 -21.01 29.95
CA ASN A 256 -25.77 -21.23 30.97
C ASN A 256 -24.48 -21.73 30.33
N ASN A 257 -23.37 -21.01 30.56
CA ASN A 257 -22.05 -21.42 30.07
C ASN A 257 -21.44 -22.51 30.97
N SER A 258 -22.13 -23.65 31.07
CA SER A 258 -21.86 -24.72 32.02
C SER A 258 -21.23 -25.95 31.36
N THR A 259 -20.10 -25.79 30.66
CA THR A 259 -19.12 -26.89 30.51
C THR A 259 -18.31 -27.08 31.79
N CYS A 260 -19.01 -27.34 32.90
CA CYS A 260 -18.44 -27.60 34.21
C CYS A 260 -19.05 -28.88 34.80
N GLN A 261 -18.29 -29.97 34.70
CA GLN A 261 -18.12 -30.86 35.85
C GLN A 261 -17.23 -30.09 36.87
N SER A 262 -17.41 -30.20 38.18
CA SER A 262 -17.95 -31.35 38.93
C SER A 262 -18.80 -30.95 40.15
N ASP A 263 -19.54 -31.94 40.67
CA ASP A 263 -19.81 -32.22 42.09
C ASP A 263 -19.77 -31.05 43.10
N GLY A 264 -20.94 -30.60 43.59
CA GLY A 264 -20.97 -29.45 44.51
C GLY A 264 -22.23 -29.18 45.35
N GLY A 265 -23.28 -30.01 45.31
CA GLY A 265 -24.37 -30.05 46.31
C GLY A 265 -25.22 -28.78 46.56
N CYS A 266 -26.51 -28.84 46.25
CA CYS A 266 -27.53 -28.02 46.91
C CYS A 266 -28.64 -28.92 47.47
N ASN A 267 -28.68 -29.04 48.81
CA ASN A 267 -29.72 -29.79 49.52
C ASN A 267 -30.99 -28.94 49.63
N GLY A 268 -32.16 -29.51 49.30
CA GLY A 268 -33.39 -28.75 49.09
C GLY A 268 -34.69 -29.39 49.60
N SER A 269 -34.63 -30.27 50.61
CA SER A 269 -35.78 -30.92 51.30
C SER A 269 -36.68 -31.86 50.47
N THR A 270 -37.15 -32.93 51.11
CA THR A 270 -38.08 -33.93 50.55
C THR A 270 -39.50 -33.75 51.11
N ASN A 271 -40.54 -34.23 50.42
CA ASN A 271 -41.47 -35.27 50.93
C ASN A 271 -42.64 -35.63 49.97
N HIS A 272 -42.64 -36.89 49.53
CA HIS A 272 -43.75 -37.83 49.23
C HIS A 272 -45.19 -37.36 48.86
N THR A 273 -45.58 -37.53 47.58
CA THR A 273 -46.50 -38.59 47.00
C THR A 273 -47.60 -39.27 47.86
N PRO A 274 -48.70 -39.90 47.30
CA PRO A 274 -48.99 -40.30 45.90
C PRO A 274 -50.49 -40.19 45.42
N LEU A 275 -50.80 -40.84 44.26
CA LEU A 275 -52.13 -41.21 43.67
C LEU A 275 -52.93 -40.04 43.03
N ILE A 276 -53.55 -40.10 41.83
CA ILE A 276 -53.99 -41.15 40.86
C ILE A 276 -53.86 -40.51 39.43
N ALA A 277 -53.53 -41.10 38.27
CA ALA A 277 -53.02 -42.39 37.73
C ALA A 277 -52.37 -42.07 36.33
N GLY A 278 -52.05 -42.96 35.37
CA GLY A 278 -52.24 -44.41 35.23
C GLY A 278 -51.37 -45.10 34.15
N LEU A 279 -51.31 -46.43 34.26
CA LEU A 279 -50.35 -47.37 33.65
C LEU A 279 -50.31 -47.47 32.09
N THR A 280 -49.66 -46.53 31.41
CA THR A 280 -49.11 -46.76 30.04
C THR A 280 -47.66 -46.29 29.85
N VAL A 281 -47.16 -45.42 30.74
CA VAL A 281 -45.95 -44.62 30.51
C VAL A 281 -44.63 -45.38 30.77
N GLY A 282 -44.61 -46.39 31.65
CA GLY A 282 -43.38 -46.97 32.21
C GLY A 282 -42.41 -47.58 31.20
N LEU A 283 -42.89 -48.44 30.30
CA LEU A 283 -42.06 -49.05 29.25
C LEU A 283 -41.57 -48.04 28.22
N GLY A 284 -42.41 -47.06 27.87
CA GLY A 284 -42.03 -45.96 26.98
C GLY A 284 -40.89 -45.13 27.57
N VAL A 285 -41.00 -44.69 28.83
CA VAL A 285 -39.98 -43.87 29.50
C VAL A 285 -38.66 -44.64 29.70
N ALA A 286 -38.68 -45.94 30.00
CA ALA A 286 -37.45 -46.73 30.07
C ALA A 286 -36.72 -46.81 28.72
N LEU A 287 -37.46 -47.04 27.63
CA LEU A 287 -36.89 -47.21 26.29
C LEU A 287 -36.47 -45.87 25.66
N ILE A 288 -37.27 -44.81 25.87
CA ILE A 288 -36.89 -43.42 25.55
C ILE A 288 -35.68 -43.00 26.38
N GLY A 289 -35.62 -43.31 27.67
CA GLY A 289 -34.47 -43.01 28.53
C GLY A 289 -33.18 -43.67 28.05
N ALA A 290 -33.25 -44.94 27.63
CA ALA A 290 -32.12 -45.65 27.03
C ALA A 290 -31.70 -45.06 25.67
N VAL A 291 -32.66 -44.69 24.82
CA VAL A 291 -32.40 -44.05 23.51
C VAL A 291 -31.82 -42.65 23.70
N VAL A 292 -32.40 -41.81 24.56
CA VAL A 292 -31.89 -40.47 24.89
C VAL A 292 -30.52 -40.56 25.55
N GLY A 293 -30.29 -41.48 26.49
CA GLY A 293 -28.98 -41.73 27.07
C GLY A 293 -27.94 -42.15 26.02
N THR A 294 -28.32 -43.02 25.08
CA THR A 294 -27.44 -43.44 23.97
C THR A 294 -27.18 -42.32 22.97
N LEU A 295 -28.17 -41.47 22.67
CA LEU A 295 -28.05 -40.30 21.80
C LEU A 295 -27.24 -39.19 22.47
N PHE A 296 -27.41 -38.96 23.77
CA PHE A 296 -26.65 -37.99 24.55
C PHE A 296 -25.20 -38.44 24.71
N TYR A 297 -24.95 -39.72 24.99
CA TYR A 297 -23.61 -40.31 24.96
C TYR A 297 -22.97 -40.19 23.56
N LYS A 298 -23.71 -40.48 22.48
CA LYS A 298 -23.23 -40.28 21.10
C LYS A 298 -23.03 -38.80 20.75
N ARG A 299 -23.82 -37.86 21.30
CA ARG A 299 -23.68 -36.40 21.08
C ARG A 299 -22.48 -35.84 21.84
N GLN A 300 -22.36 -36.13 23.13
CA GLN A 300 -21.18 -35.87 23.96
C GLN A 300 -19.92 -36.41 23.30
N ARG A 301 -19.93 -37.68 22.89
CA ARG A 301 -18.80 -38.30 22.20
C ARG A 301 -18.49 -37.64 20.86
N ARG A 302 -19.47 -37.32 20.01
CA ARG A 302 -19.23 -36.56 18.77
C ARG A 302 -18.68 -35.15 19.01
N ILE A 303 -19.16 -34.43 20.02
CA ILE A 303 -18.66 -33.08 20.36
C ILE A 303 -17.21 -33.17 20.85
N LYS A 304 -16.91 -34.13 21.72
CA LYS A 304 -15.55 -34.40 22.18
C LYS A 304 -14.63 -34.86 21.04
N ASP A 305 -15.08 -35.80 20.21
CA ASP A 305 -14.37 -36.26 19.01
C ASP A 305 -14.14 -35.09 18.02
N ALA A 306 -15.05 -34.11 17.94
CA ALA A 306 -14.92 -32.93 17.08
C ALA A 306 -13.98 -31.86 17.66
N GLN A 307 -14.04 -31.60 18.98
CA GLN A 307 -13.06 -30.75 19.66
C GLN A 307 -11.66 -31.36 19.62
N GLU A 308 -11.54 -32.68 19.82
CA GLU A 308 -10.27 -33.40 19.66
C GLU A 308 -9.80 -33.50 18.20
N ARG A 309 -10.68 -33.35 17.20
CA ARG A 309 -10.30 -33.20 15.79
C ARG A 309 -9.79 -31.79 15.52
N LEU A 310 -10.53 -30.74 15.91
CA LEU A 310 -10.09 -29.35 15.76
C LEU A 310 -8.79 -29.07 16.53
N ALA A 311 -8.59 -29.68 17.70
CA ALA A 311 -7.33 -29.63 18.43
C ALA A 311 -6.20 -30.33 17.64
N ARG A 312 -6.44 -31.53 17.11
CA ARG A 312 -5.47 -32.25 16.26
C ARG A 312 -5.17 -31.52 14.95
N GLU A 313 -6.15 -30.95 14.27
CA GLU A 313 -5.94 -30.15 13.06
C GLU A 313 -5.08 -28.91 13.35
N ARG A 314 -5.32 -28.22 14.48
CA ARG A 314 -4.47 -27.11 14.95
C ARG A 314 -3.05 -27.58 15.32
N GLU A 315 -2.92 -28.72 16.00
CA GLU A 315 -1.65 -29.32 16.39
C GLU A 315 -0.86 -29.84 15.17
N GLU A 316 -1.53 -30.40 14.17
CA GLU A 316 -0.95 -30.81 12.87
C GLU A 316 -0.49 -29.58 12.07
N ILE A 317 -1.26 -28.49 12.02
CA ILE A 317 -0.84 -27.22 11.39
C ILE A 317 0.43 -26.65 12.06
N LEU A 318 0.52 -26.72 13.39
CA LEU A 318 1.69 -26.28 14.17
C LEU A 318 2.91 -27.18 13.95
N ASN A 319 2.71 -28.51 13.84
CA ASN A 319 3.79 -29.47 13.67
C ASN A 319 4.29 -29.58 12.21
N ALA A 320 3.41 -29.50 11.22
CA ALA A 320 3.72 -29.76 9.81
C ALA A 320 4.71 -28.77 9.16
N ASN A 321 4.86 -27.57 9.74
CA ASN A 321 5.72 -26.50 9.21
C ASN A 321 6.89 -26.15 10.14
N SER A 322 7.09 -26.88 11.24
CA SER A 322 8.09 -26.56 12.26
C SER A 322 9.44 -27.25 11.98
N GLY A 323 10.39 -26.48 11.44
CA GLY A 323 11.76 -26.94 11.13
C GLY A 323 12.60 -27.29 12.36
N GLY A 324 12.34 -28.43 12.98
CA GLY A 324 13.21 -29.05 14.00
C GLY A 324 13.05 -28.58 15.44
N LYS A 325 12.18 -27.60 15.73
CA LYS A 325 11.84 -27.17 17.11
C LYS A 325 10.34 -26.93 17.24
N SER A 326 9.65 -27.82 17.96
CA SER A 326 8.24 -27.64 18.33
C SER A 326 8.09 -26.63 19.48
N SER A 327 7.16 -25.69 19.34
CA SER A 327 6.74 -24.81 20.44
C SER A 327 6.07 -25.62 21.55
N LYS A 328 6.22 -25.23 22.83
CA LYS A 328 5.62 -25.97 23.94
C LYS A 328 4.10 -25.76 23.94
N ILE A 329 3.33 -26.82 23.72
CA ILE A 329 1.89 -26.77 23.91
C ILE A 329 1.60 -26.83 25.41
N PHE A 330 0.84 -25.85 25.90
CA PHE A 330 0.36 -25.75 27.28
C PHE A 330 -1.12 -26.12 27.35
N THR A 331 -1.52 -26.82 28.42
CA THR A 331 -2.92 -27.18 28.64
C THR A 331 -3.74 -25.97 29.13
N GLY A 332 -5.03 -25.90 28.79
CA GLY A 332 -5.94 -24.85 29.23
C GLY A 332 -6.12 -24.84 30.75
N LYS A 333 -6.00 -26.01 31.40
CA LYS A 333 -5.97 -26.15 32.86
C LYS A 333 -4.71 -25.52 33.47
N GLU A 334 -3.56 -25.65 32.82
CA GLU A 334 -2.33 -24.99 33.28
C GLU A 334 -2.38 -23.48 33.06
N MET A 335 -2.94 -23.00 31.95
CA MET A 335 -3.08 -21.56 31.71
C MET A 335 -4.08 -20.90 32.66
N LYS A 336 -5.23 -21.52 32.93
CA LYS A 336 -6.16 -21.05 33.98
C LYS A 336 -5.52 -21.06 35.36
N ARG A 337 -4.75 -22.09 35.72
CA ARG A 337 -4.02 -22.12 37.01
C ARG A 337 -2.93 -21.04 37.08
N ALA A 338 -2.15 -20.86 36.01
CA ALA A 338 -1.02 -19.94 35.98
C ALA A 338 -1.46 -18.47 36.06
N THR A 339 -2.58 -18.11 35.43
CA THR A 339 -3.13 -16.73 35.39
C THR A 339 -4.10 -16.40 36.54
N ASN A 340 -4.31 -17.32 37.49
CA ASN A 340 -5.40 -17.23 38.48
C ASN A 340 -6.77 -16.99 37.84
N ASN A 341 -7.12 -17.86 36.88
CA ASN A 341 -8.32 -17.81 36.04
C ASN A 341 -8.52 -16.44 35.35
N PHE A 342 -7.44 -15.87 34.80
CA PHE A 342 -7.41 -14.56 34.14
C PHE A 342 -7.89 -13.40 35.03
N SER A 343 -7.51 -13.43 36.33
CA SER A 343 -7.82 -12.34 37.27
C SER A 343 -7.32 -10.98 36.76
N GLN A 344 -8.16 -9.95 36.89
CA GLN A 344 -7.83 -8.57 36.55
C GLN A 344 -6.67 -8.01 37.38
N GLU A 345 -6.42 -8.54 38.59
CA GLU A 345 -5.23 -8.25 39.41
C GLU A 345 -3.91 -8.62 38.72
N ARG A 346 -3.98 -9.44 37.67
CA ARG A 346 -2.83 -9.89 36.88
C ARG A 346 -2.82 -9.32 35.47
N LEU A 347 -3.74 -8.43 35.12
CA LEU A 347 -3.70 -7.73 33.83
C LEU A 347 -2.46 -6.82 33.77
N LEU A 348 -1.63 -7.02 32.74
CA LEU A 348 -0.45 -6.21 32.43
C LEU A 348 -0.78 -5.12 31.39
N GLY A 349 -1.81 -5.34 30.57
CA GLY A 349 -2.31 -4.36 29.61
C GLY A 349 -3.43 -4.92 28.72
N SER A 350 -4.27 -4.03 28.19
CA SER A 350 -5.32 -4.34 27.20
C SER A 350 -5.18 -3.39 26.01
N GLY A 351 -5.29 -3.91 24.79
CA GLY A 351 -5.05 -3.13 23.57
C GLY A 351 -5.78 -3.68 22.34
N GLY A 352 -5.36 -3.24 21.15
CA GLY A 352 -5.98 -3.64 19.88
C GLY A 352 -5.80 -5.12 19.52
N TYR A 353 -4.72 -5.76 19.99
CA TYR A 353 -4.38 -7.14 19.65
C TYR A 353 -4.80 -8.18 20.71
N GLY A 354 -5.29 -7.75 21.87
CA GLY A 354 -5.61 -8.67 22.97
C GLY A 354 -5.52 -8.05 24.35
N GLU A 355 -5.51 -8.92 25.35
CA GLU A 355 -5.24 -8.62 26.76
C GLU A 355 -4.06 -9.49 27.22
N VAL A 356 -3.17 -8.96 28.06
CA VAL A 356 -1.95 -9.66 28.48
C VAL A 356 -1.97 -9.84 29.99
N TYR A 357 -1.86 -11.09 30.46
CA TYR A 357 -1.91 -11.45 31.87
C TYR A 357 -0.57 -11.96 32.38
N LYS A 358 -0.20 -11.60 33.61
CA LYS A 358 0.91 -12.19 34.35
C LYS A 358 0.55 -13.58 34.82
N GLY A 359 1.39 -14.56 34.50
CA GLY A 359 1.23 -15.95 34.94
C GLY A 359 2.42 -16.47 35.73
N TYR A 360 2.19 -17.54 36.49
CA TYR A 360 3.22 -18.29 37.21
C TYR A 360 3.05 -19.78 36.91
N LEU A 361 4.07 -20.40 36.32
CA LEU A 361 4.06 -21.85 36.05
C LEU A 361 4.33 -22.67 37.33
N LYS A 362 4.16 -23.99 37.24
CA LYS A 362 4.34 -24.94 38.35
C LYS A 362 5.76 -24.93 38.96
N ASP A 363 6.73 -24.47 38.19
CA ASP A 363 8.15 -24.32 38.53
C ASP A 363 8.49 -22.88 39.01
N ASN A 364 7.46 -22.06 39.26
CA ASN A 364 7.51 -20.63 39.56
C ASN A 364 8.07 -19.73 38.43
N THR A 365 8.26 -20.24 37.20
CA THR A 365 8.60 -19.39 36.05
C THR A 365 7.50 -18.35 35.81
N ILE A 366 7.88 -17.07 35.80
CA ILE A 366 6.95 -15.97 35.51
C ILE A 366 6.78 -15.83 34.00
N ILE A 367 5.55 -15.76 33.54
CA ILE A 367 5.17 -15.72 32.12
C ILE A 367 4.23 -14.55 31.83
N ALA A 368 4.16 -14.12 30.58
CA ALA A 368 3.11 -13.25 30.06
C ALA A 368 2.21 -14.05 29.11
N VAL A 369 0.89 -14.00 29.31
CA VAL A 369 -0.11 -14.75 28.55
C VAL A 369 -0.98 -13.78 27.77
N LYS A 370 -0.85 -13.75 26.45
CA LYS A 370 -1.61 -12.90 25.52
C LYS A 370 -2.87 -13.63 25.07
N CYS A 371 -4.03 -13.07 25.42
CA CYS A 371 -5.37 -13.55 25.08
C CYS A 371 -5.92 -12.79 23.86
N ALA A 372 -6.27 -13.51 22.81
CA ALA A 372 -6.81 -12.93 21.57
C ALA A 372 -8.28 -12.52 21.74
N LYS A 373 -8.64 -11.26 21.42
CA LYS A 373 -10.01 -10.75 21.60
C LYS A 373 -11.04 -11.53 20.76
N LEU A 374 -12.18 -11.81 21.40
CA LEU A 374 -13.29 -12.61 20.86
C LEU A 374 -13.92 -11.94 19.62
N GLY A 375 -14.52 -12.74 18.73
CA GLY A 375 -15.37 -12.26 17.62
C GLY A 375 -14.66 -11.73 16.37
N ASN A 376 -13.34 -11.57 16.37
CA ASN A 376 -12.58 -11.07 15.21
C ASN A 376 -11.73 -12.18 14.56
N THR A 377 -12.11 -12.65 13.37
CA THR A 377 -11.39 -13.74 12.66
C THR A 377 -9.91 -13.42 12.41
N LYS A 378 -9.56 -12.14 12.26
CA LYS A 378 -8.16 -11.69 12.11
C LYS A 378 -7.27 -12.11 13.28
N SER A 379 -7.82 -12.31 14.49
CA SER A 379 -7.01 -12.65 15.66
C SER A 379 -6.44 -14.08 15.59
N VAL A 380 -7.14 -15.01 14.94
CA VAL A 380 -6.64 -16.38 14.72
C VAL A 380 -5.52 -16.39 13.68
N ASP A 381 -5.68 -15.65 12.58
CA ASP A 381 -4.63 -15.50 11.57
C ASP A 381 -3.37 -14.82 12.14
N GLN A 382 -3.57 -13.78 12.99
CA GLN A 382 -2.48 -13.13 13.72
C GLN A 382 -1.75 -14.10 14.65
N VAL A 383 -2.47 -14.91 15.43
CA VAL A 383 -1.87 -15.92 16.32
C VAL A 383 -1.11 -17.00 15.54
N LEU A 384 -1.68 -17.54 14.45
CA LEU A 384 -1.00 -18.55 13.62
C LEU A 384 0.27 -17.97 12.97
N ASN A 385 0.22 -16.73 12.50
CA ASN A 385 1.36 -16.04 11.92
C ASN A 385 2.45 -15.68 12.95
N GLU A 386 2.04 -15.18 14.12
CA GLU A 386 2.94 -14.83 15.22
C GLU A 386 3.63 -16.08 15.78
N VAL A 387 2.91 -17.20 15.96
CA VAL A 387 3.51 -18.48 16.35
C VAL A 387 4.46 -19.01 15.25
N ARG A 388 4.07 -18.98 13.98
CA ARG A 388 4.93 -19.40 12.85
C ARG A 388 6.26 -18.65 12.84
N ILE A 389 6.23 -17.33 13.03
CA ILE A 389 7.42 -16.48 13.06
C ILE A 389 8.25 -16.73 14.33
N LEU A 390 7.61 -16.73 15.50
CA LEU A 390 8.31 -16.85 16.80
C LEU A 390 8.88 -18.24 17.10
N CYS A 391 8.48 -19.29 16.37
CA CYS A 391 9.17 -20.58 16.38
C CYS A 391 10.52 -20.55 15.64
N GLN A 392 10.70 -19.62 14.70
CA GLN A 392 11.89 -19.53 13.83
C GLN A 392 12.93 -18.54 14.37
N VAL A 393 12.52 -17.52 15.11
CA VAL A 393 13.41 -16.49 15.66
C VAL A 393 13.85 -16.77 17.11
N ASN A 394 15.13 -16.59 17.40
CA ASN A 394 15.66 -16.67 18.76
C ASN A 394 16.86 -15.72 18.91
N HIS A 395 16.62 -14.54 19.47
CA HIS A 395 17.61 -13.49 19.62
C HIS A 395 17.48 -12.75 20.96
N ARG A 396 18.59 -12.24 21.50
CA ARG A 396 18.66 -11.61 22.84
C ARG A 396 17.74 -10.39 22.99
N SER A 397 17.58 -9.61 21.91
CA SER A 397 16.83 -8.35 21.87
C SER A 397 15.40 -8.52 21.32
N LEU A 398 14.87 -9.75 21.30
CA LEU A 398 13.48 -10.06 20.94
C LEU A 398 12.81 -10.78 22.11
N VAL A 399 11.51 -10.56 22.31
CA VAL A 399 10.74 -11.29 23.34
C VAL A 399 10.45 -12.71 22.88
N ARG A 400 10.92 -13.69 23.65
CA ARG A 400 10.82 -15.11 23.32
C ARG A 400 9.44 -15.69 23.63
N LEU A 401 8.81 -16.30 22.63
CA LEU A 401 7.68 -17.19 22.83
C LEU A 401 8.16 -18.47 23.54
N LEU A 402 7.49 -18.83 24.63
CA LEU A 402 7.71 -20.06 25.39
C LEU A 402 6.83 -21.21 24.89
N GLY A 403 5.64 -20.87 24.37
CA GLY A 403 4.63 -21.84 23.97
C GLY A 403 3.30 -21.22 23.59
N CYS A 404 2.30 -22.06 23.33
CA CYS A 404 0.92 -21.65 23.08
C CYS A 404 -0.08 -22.62 23.72
N CYS A 405 -1.33 -22.21 23.86
CA CYS A 405 -2.45 -23.07 24.29
C CYS A 405 -3.57 -22.97 23.26
N VAL A 406 -3.99 -24.11 22.70
CA VAL A 406 -5.04 -24.21 21.68
C VAL A 406 -6.29 -24.99 22.13
N GLU A 407 -6.29 -25.47 23.37
CA GLU A 407 -7.40 -26.20 24.02
C GLU A 407 -8.58 -25.28 24.40
N LEU A 408 -8.34 -23.98 24.56
CA LEU A 408 -9.34 -23.00 24.96
C LEU A 408 -9.98 -22.32 23.73
N GLU A 409 -11.14 -21.71 23.92
CA GLU A 409 -11.94 -21.09 22.86
C GLU A 409 -11.16 -19.98 22.13
N GLN A 410 -10.42 -19.17 22.89
CA GLN A 410 -9.39 -18.28 22.38
C GLN A 410 -8.03 -19.01 22.44
N PRO A 411 -7.24 -19.02 21.34
CA PRO A 411 -5.87 -19.50 21.40
C PRO A 411 -5.00 -18.48 22.17
N LEU A 412 -4.15 -18.98 23.05
CA LEU A 412 -3.30 -18.16 23.94
C LEU A 412 -1.84 -18.30 23.56
N MET A 413 -1.10 -17.19 23.61
CA MET A 413 0.35 -17.16 23.38
C MET A 413 1.09 -16.87 24.68
N VAL A 414 2.11 -17.67 24.99
CA VAL A 414 2.83 -17.66 26.27
C VAL A 414 4.26 -17.19 26.03
N TYR A 415 4.61 -16.04 26.58
CA TYR A 415 5.90 -15.38 26.44
C TYR A 415 6.66 -15.36 27.77
N GLU A 416 7.97 -15.10 27.70
CA GLU A 416 8.72 -14.67 28.89
C GLU A 416 8.13 -13.37 29.47
N TYR A 417 8.08 -13.26 30.79
CA TYR A 417 7.65 -12.03 31.46
C TYR A 417 8.81 -11.02 31.49
N ILE A 418 8.57 -9.81 30.98
CA ILE A 418 9.53 -8.70 30.98
C ILE A 418 9.10 -7.67 32.04
N PRO A 419 9.91 -7.40 33.08
CA PRO A 419 9.41 -6.78 34.31
C PRO A 419 9.21 -5.27 34.30
N ASN A 420 10.02 -4.50 33.55
CA ASN A 420 10.06 -3.05 33.67
C ASN A 420 9.17 -2.29 32.66
N GLY A 421 8.15 -2.95 32.09
CA GLY A 421 7.17 -2.29 31.20
C GLY A 421 7.73 -1.93 29.82
N THR A 422 7.09 -0.94 29.17
CA THR A 422 7.47 -0.48 27.82
C THR A 422 8.39 0.74 27.85
N LEU A 423 9.18 0.94 26.79
CA LEU A 423 10.01 2.13 26.62
C LEU A 423 9.18 3.43 26.60
N PHE A 424 7.96 3.37 26.06
CA PHE A 424 7.02 4.49 26.03
C PHE A 424 6.67 4.99 27.45
N ASP A 425 6.44 4.07 28.39
CA ASP A 425 6.06 4.40 29.77
C ASP A 425 7.19 5.13 30.51
N HIS A 426 8.45 4.76 30.23
CA HIS A 426 9.65 5.39 30.80
C HIS A 426 9.94 6.76 30.20
N LEU A 427 9.82 6.93 28.87
CA LEU A 427 10.07 8.21 28.21
C LEU A 427 9.02 9.28 28.59
N HIS A 428 7.78 8.87 28.82
CA HIS A 428 6.67 9.79 29.10
C HIS A 428 6.24 9.83 30.57
N GLY A 429 6.98 9.17 31.47
CA GLY A 429 6.86 9.35 32.92
C GLY A 429 5.64 8.72 33.57
N LEU A 430 5.09 7.64 32.99
CA LEU A 430 3.96 6.91 33.57
C LEU A 430 4.36 6.07 34.80
N HIS A 431 5.66 5.80 34.97
CA HIS A 431 6.23 5.21 36.18
C HIS A 431 7.03 6.26 37.00
N PRO A 432 6.74 6.47 38.30
CA PRO A 432 7.53 7.36 39.15
C PRO A 432 9.02 6.96 39.16
N GLY A 433 9.91 7.92 38.92
CA GLY A 433 11.37 7.70 38.89
C GLY A 433 11.95 7.11 37.60
N SER A 434 11.13 6.58 36.69
CA SER A 434 11.60 5.91 35.46
C SER A 434 12.49 6.77 34.56
N ARG A 435 12.10 8.03 34.27
CA ARG A 435 12.90 8.95 33.44
C ARG A 435 14.35 9.07 33.92
N SER A 436 14.57 9.17 35.23
CA SER A 436 15.90 9.30 35.85
C SER A 436 16.81 8.08 35.64
N GLU A 437 16.27 6.92 35.26
CA GLU A 437 17.07 5.72 34.95
C GLU A 437 17.53 5.67 33.48
N LEU A 438 16.87 6.44 32.58
CA LEU A 438 17.21 6.54 31.16
C LEU A 438 18.26 7.64 30.88
N THR A 439 19.47 7.45 31.42
CA THR A 439 20.66 8.25 31.08
C THR A 439 21.03 8.14 29.59
N TRP A 440 21.84 9.07 29.07
CA TRP A 440 22.21 9.09 27.65
C TRP A 440 22.81 7.74 27.15
N LEU A 441 23.79 7.19 27.88
CA LEU A 441 24.37 5.87 27.59
C LEU A 441 23.33 4.74 27.62
N ARG A 442 22.32 4.82 28.51
CA ARG A 442 21.23 3.84 28.57
C ARG A 442 20.33 3.94 27.33
N ARG A 443 20.03 5.15 26.84
CA ARG A 443 19.24 5.37 25.61
C ARG A 443 19.97 4.87 24.36
N LEU A 444 21.29 5.12 24.26
CA LEU A 444 22.14 4.53 23.22
C LEU A 444 22.13 3.00 23.27
N SER A 445 22.25 2.41 24.45
CA SER A 445 22.19 0.95 24.65
C SER A 445 20.85 0.35 24.20
N ILE A 446 19.73 1.00 24.54
CA ILE A 446 18.37 0.64 24.11
C ILE A 446 18.21 0.75 22.59
N ALA A 447 18.72 1.82 21.98
CA ALA A 447 18.72 2.00 20.52
C ALA A 447 19.49 0.88 19.82
N LEU A 448 20.72 0.60 20.27
CA LEU A 448 21.58 -0.44 19.72
C LEU A 448 20.95 -1.82 19.80
N GLN A 449 20.41 -2.19 20.97
CA GLN A 449 19.78 -3.50 21.19
C GLN A 449 18.51 -3.66 20.35
N THR A 450 17.70 -2.61 20.20
CA THR A 450 16.54 -2.60 19.30
C THR A 450 16.97 -2.78 17.84
N ALA A 451 18.01 -2.07 17.40
CA ALA A 451 18.54 -2.17 16.06
C ALA A 451 19.12 -3.56 15.75
N ASP A 452 19.86 -4.14 16.70
CA ASP A 452 20.42 -5.52 16.67
C ASP A 452 19.30 -6.57 16.54
N GLY A 453 18.18 -6.36 17.24
CA GLY A 453 16.95 -7.18 17.09
C GLY A 453 16.33 -7.12 15.70
N LEU A 454 16.20 -5.92 15.12
CA LEU A 454 15.63 -5.73 13.77
C LEU A 454 16.59 -6.20 12.66
N ALA A 455 17.90 -5.95 12.80
CA ALA A 455 18.92 -6.40 11.86
C ALA A 455 18.94 -7.93 11.73
N TYR A 456 18.79 -8.65 12.84
CA TYR A 456 18.61 -10.10 12.87
C TYR A 456 17.37 -10.55 12.09
N LEU A 457 16.22 -9.87 12.25
CA LEU A 457 14.98 -10.19 11.52
C LEU A 457 15.12 -9.94 10.01
N HIS A 458 15.79 -8.86 9.60
CA HIS A 458 15.97 -8.51 8.19
C HIS A 458 17.05 -9.32 7.46
N SER A 459 18.13 -9.69 8.16
CA SER A 459 19.36 -10.21 7.53
C SER A 459 19.78 -11.63 7.96
N SER A 460 19.24 -12.15 9.06
CA SER A 460 19.67 -13.43 9.65
C SER A 460 18.55 -14.46 9.81
N ALA A 461 17.28 -14.03 9.83
CA ALA A 461 16.14 -14.92 9.66
C ALA A 461 15.99 -15.32 8.18
N VAL A 462 15.63 -16.58 7.92
CA VAL A 462 15.44 -17.12 6.58
C VAL A 462 14.08 -17.84 6.51
N PRO A 463 13.11 -17.36 5.71
CA PRO A 463 13.14 -16.10 4.95
C PRO A 463 13.19 -14.85 5.87
N PRO A 464 13.62 -13.68 5.34
CA PRO A 464 13.63 -12.41 6.07
C PRO A 464 12.25 -12.03 6.64
N ILE A 465 12.23 -11.30 7.74
CA ILE A 465 11.01 -10.99 8.50
C ILE A 465 10.89 -9.49 8.73
N TYR A 466 9.80 -8.89 8.26
CA TYR A 466 9.47 -7.47 8.47
C TYR A 466 8.45 -7.32 9.61
N HIS A 467 8.69 -6.41 10.55
CA HIS A 467 7.95 -6.28 11.81
C HIS A 467 6.67 -5.45 11.69
N ARG A 468 6.67 -4.40 10.87
CA ARG A 468 5.54 -3.51 10.49
C ARG A 468 4.90 -2.67 11.61
N ASP A 469 5.14 -2.98 12.87
CA ASP A 469 4.62 -2.25 14.03
C ASP A 469 5.71 -1.94 15.07
N VAL A 470 6.88 -1.47 14.61
CA VAL A 470 7.98 -1.00 15.46
C VAL A 470 7.61 0.36 16.06
N LYS A 471 7.57 0.42 17.40
CA LYS A 471 7.22 1.60 18.19
C LYS A 471 7.67 1.42 19.65
N SER A 472 7.80 2.52 20.40
CA SER A 472 8.28 2.49 21.79
C SER A 472 7.36 1.71 22.76
N SER A 473 6.06 1.56 22.47
CA SER A 473 5.17 0.70 23.27
C SER A 473 5.40 -0.80 23.04
N ASN A 474 6.05 -1.19 21.94
CA ASN A 474 6.34 -2.59 21.60
C ASN A 474 7.79 -2.97 21.90
N ILE A 475 8.56 -2.07 22.51
CA ILE A 475 9.92 -2.31 23.03
C ILE A 475 9.80 -2.40 24.55
N LEU A 476 10.05 -3.59 25.10
CA LEU A 476 9.98 -3.85 26.54
C LEU A 476 11.38 -3.79 27.17
N LEU A 477 11.45 -3.44 28.47
CA LEU A 477 12.72 -3.32 29.21
C LEU A 477 12.89 -4.45 30.24
N ASP A 478 14.01 -5.19 30.15
CA ASP A 478 14.33 -6.28 31.08
C ASP A 478 14.77 -5.79 32.48
N GLU A 479 15.07 -6.72 33.40
CA GLU A 479 15.58 -6.44 34.76
C GLU A 479 16.78 -5.49 34.80
N LYS A 480 17.57 -5.48 33.72
CA LYS A 480 18.78 -4.67 33.55
C LYS A 480 18.55 -3.53 32.57
N LEU A 481 17.30 -3.17 32.28
CA LEU A 481 16.83 -2.18 31.30
C LEU A 481 17.46 -2.37 29.90
N ASN A 482 17.61 -3.62 29.46
CA ASN A 482 17.89 -3.95 28.06
C ASN A 482 16.59 -3.99 27.25
N ALA A 483 16.66 -3.55 25.99
CA ALA A 483 15.53 -3.53 25.08
C ALA A 483 15.23 -4.92 24.48
N LYS A 484 13.95 -5.31 24.48
CA LYS A 484 13.42 -6.43 23.70
C LYS A 484 12.23 -6.02 22.85
N VAL A 485 12.30 -6.23 21.54
CA VAL A 485 11.20 -5.98 20.60
C VAL A 485 10.15 -7.10 20.72
N SER A 486 8.87 -6.73 20.64
CA SER A 486 7.73 -7.59 20.92
C SER A 486 6.53 -7.33 20.00
N ASP A 487 5.52 -8.21 20.08
CA ASP A 487 4.24 -8.13 19.36
C ASP A 487 4.38 -8.28 17.82
N PHE A 488 4.53 -9.53 17.40
CA PHE A 488 4.76 -9.92 16.00
C PHE A 488 3.45 -10.17 15.23
N GLY A 489 2.30 -9.75 15.78
CA GLY A 489 0.98 -10.02 15.22
C GLY A 489 0.75 -9.46 13.82
N LEU A 490 1.43 -8.37 13.44
CA LEU A 490 1.39 -7.83 12.06
C LEU A 490 2.53 -8.33 11.17
N SER A 491 3.61 -8.88 11.74
CA SER A 491 4.86 -9.18 11.04
C SER A 491 4.67 -10.11 9.83
N ARG A 492 5.52 -10.01 8.81
CA ARG A 492 5.47 -10.90 7.64
C ARG A 492 6.84 -11.44 7.26
N LEU A 493 6.85 -12.70 6.84
CA LEU A 493 7.93 -13.27 6.05
C LEU A 493 7.96 -12.57 4.68
N ALA A 494 9.14 -12.23 4.19
CA ALA A 494 9.36 -11.87 2.80
C ALA A 494 9.33 -13.13 1.92
N GLU A 495 8.87 -13.00 0.69
CA GLU A 495 9.06 -14.02 -0.34
C GLU A 495 10.45 -13.82 -0.95
N THR A 496 11.26 -14.87 -0.96
CA THR A 496 12.53 -14.88 -1.71
C THR A 496 12.23 -14.58 -3.19
N ASP A 497 13.14 -13.86 -3.83
CA ASP A 497 13.06 -13.38 -5.21
C ASP A 497 12.10 -12.17 -5.46
N LEU A 498 11.48 -11.59 -4.42
CA LEU A 498 10.74 -10.32 -4.52
C LEU A 498 11.43 -9.15 -3.80
N SER A 499 11.47 -7.98 -4.45
CA SER A 499 12.06 -6.74 -3.91
C SER A 499 11.20 -6.02 -2.86
N HIS A 500 9.96 -6.46 -2.67
CA HIS A 500 9.00 -5.91 -1.72
C HIS A 500 7.80 -6.87 -1.57
N VAL A 501 7.11 -6.81 -0.43
CA VAL A 501 5.83 -7.51 -0.23
C VAL A 501 4.69 -6.55 -0.52
N SER A 502 3.93 -6.78 -1.60
CA SER A 502 2.71 -6.01 -1.88
C SER A 502 1.60 -6.38 -0.89
N THR A 503 1.23 -5.47 0.01
CA THR A 503 0.25 -5.69 1.07
C THR A 503 -0.45 -4.40 1.50
N CYS A 504 -1.69 -4.51 1.97
CA CYS A 504 -2.40 -3.38 2.59
C CYS A 504 -1.56 -2.74 3.69
N ALA A 505 -1.53 -1.41 3.72
CA ALA A 505 -0.80 -0.65 4.72
C ALA A 505 -1.36 -0.92 6.13
N GLN A 506 -0.49 -1.36 7.03
CA GLN A 506 -0.78 -1.64 8.44
C GLN A 506 0.46 -1.29 9.27
N GLY A 507 0.24 -0.69 10.44
CA GLY A 507 1.23 -0.18 11.38
C GLY A 507 0.63 0.98 12.19
N THR A 508 1.33 1.48 13.21
CA THR A 508 0.81 2.54 14.10
C THR A 508 1.02 3.95 13.52
N LEU A 509 0.00 4.81 13.65
CA LEU A 509 0.04 6.21 13.24
C LEU A 509 1.21 6.96 13.92
N GLY A 510 1.96 7.74 13.16
CA GLY A 510 3.20 8.40 13.61
C GLY A 510 4.46 7.64 13.17
N TYR A 511 4.50 6.33 13.42
CA TYR A 511 5.62 5.44 13.06
C TYR A 511 5.53 4.91 11.62
N LEU A 512 4.31 4.80 11.07
CA LEU A 512 4.07 4.21 9.75
C LEU A 512 4.81 4.95 8.62
N ASP A 513 5.69 4.22 7.92
CA ASP A 513 6.43 4.66 6.74
C ASP A 513 5.52 5.31 5.66
N PRO A 514 5.71 6.62 5.35
CA PRO A 514 4.93 7.32 4.34
C PRO A 514 5.05 6.72 2.94
N GLU A 515 6.18 6.12 2.56
CA GLU A 515 6.32 5.53 1.23
C GLU A 515 5.46 4.27 1.12
N TYR A 516 5.61 3.33 2.06
CA TYR A 516 4.79 2.12 2.21
C TYR A 516 3.29 2.42 2.31
N TYR A 517 2.88 3.44 3.08
CA TYR A 517 1.49 3.86 3.17
C TYR A 517 0.92 4.33 1.81
N ARG A 518 1.73 5.05 1.00
CA ARG A 518 1.33 5.55 -0.32
C ARG A 518 1.37 4.47 -1.42
N ASN A 519 2.35 3.55 -1.37
CA ASN A 519 2.65 2.61 -2.47
C ASN A 519 2.17 1.16 -2.22
N TYR A 520 1.82 0.78 -0.98
CA TYR A 520 1.48 -0.58 -0.54
C TYR A 520 2.59 -1.64 -0.72
N GLN A 521 3.84 -1.20 -0.88
CA GLN A 521 5.04 -2.03 -0.99
C GLN A 521 5.78 -2.04 0.35
N LEU A 522 5.63 -3.11 1.11
CA LEU A 522 6.38 -3.32 2.35
C LEU A 522 7.83 -3.74 2.05
N THR A 523 8.78 -3.16 2.76
CA THR A 523 10.22 -3.47 2.70
C THR A 523 10.84 -3.43 4.10
N ASP A 524 12.07 -3.92 4.26
CA ASP A 524 12.92 -3.71 5.44
C ASP A 524 13.00 -2.23 5.84
N LYS A 525 13.10 -1.36 4.83
CA LYS A 525 13.18 0.11 4.96
C LYS A 525 11.95 0.75 5.61
N SER A 526 10.83 0.03 5.72
CA SER A 526 9.64 0.49 6.42
C SER A 526 9.74 0.30 7.94
N ASP A 527 10.41 -0.75 8.40
CA ASP A 527 10.82 -0.89 9.80
C ASP A 527 11.92 0.12 10.15
N VAL A 528 12.85 0.40 9.22
CA VAL A 528 13.90 1.44 9.40
C VAL A 528 13.29 2.82 9.69
N TYR A 529 12.28 3.25 8.91
CA TYR A 529 11.59 4.52 9.16
C TYR A 529 10.91 4.52 10.53
N SER A 530 10.23 3.42 10.86
CA SER A 530 9.55 3.24 12.15
C SER A 530 10.52 3.31 13.33
N PHE A 531 11.72 2.73 13.17
CA PHE A 531 12.82 2.84 14.13
C PHE A 531 13.42 4.26 14.19
N GLY A 532 13.50 4.98 13.07
CA GLY A 532 13.88 6.40 13.03
C GLY A 532 12.98 7.28 13.91
N VAL A 533 11.68 6.99 13.97
CA VAL A 533 10.76 7.67 14.91
C VAL A 533 11.09 7.31 16.36
N VAL A 534 11.38 6.04 16.66
CA VAL A 534 11.81 5.60 18.02
C VAL A 534 13.13 6.28 18.44
N LEU A 535 14.08 6.51 17.52
CA LEU A 535 15.29 7.30 17.81
C LEU A 535 14.94 8.75 18.19
N LEU A 536 13.98 9.38 17.52
CA LEU A 536 13.50 10.71 17.91
C LEU A 536 12.79 10.71 19.28
N GLU A 537 12.02 9.67 19.61
CA GLU A 537 11.44 9.53 20.95
C GLU A 537 12.52 9.36 22.02
N LEU A 538 13.59 8.61 21.75
CA LEU A 538 14.75 8.48 22.64
C LEU A 538 15.54 9.79 22.81
N LEU A 539 15.66 10.60 21.76
CA LEU A 539 16.37 11.89 21.80
C LEU A 539 15.56 12.99 22.51
N THR A 540 14.24 13.05 22.27
CA THR A 540 13.38 14.17 22.69
C THR A 540 12.50 13.85 23.91
N SER A 541 12.29 12.57 24.23
CA SER A 541 11.28 12.06 25.17
C SER A 541 9.84 12.55 24.90
N GLN A 542 9.56 13.03 23.69
CA GLN A 542 8.23 13.44 23.23
C GLN A 542 7.55 12.32 22.45
N LYS A 543 6.22 12.35 22.37
CA LYS A 543 5.41 11.34 21.67
C LYS A 543 5.47 11.51 20.14
N ALA A 544 5.47 10.40 19.42
CA ALA A 544 5.40 10.33 17.95
C ALA A 544 4.20 11.09 17.36
N ILE A 545 3.05 11.04 18.04
CA ILE A 545 1.85 11.86 17.76
C ILE A 545 1.47 12.61 19.04
N ASP A 546 1.35 13.94 18.94
CA ASP A 546 0.91 14.79 20.04
C ASP A 546 -0.02 15.93 19.56
N PHE A 547 -1.31 15.80 19.87
CA PHE A 547 -2.35 16.78 19.52
C PHE A 547 -2.29 18.07 20.35
N ASN A 548 -1.38 18.18 21.33
CA ASN A 548 -1.16 19.41 22.10
C ASN A 548 -0.16 20.37 21.40
N ARG A 549 0.53 19.92 20.35
CA ARG A 549 1.38 20.77 19.50
C ARG A 549 0.52 21.59 18.51
N GLY A 550 1.17 22.50 17.77
CA GLY A 550 0.53 23.18 16.64
C GLY A 550 0.04 22.17 15.58
N PRO A 551 -0.99 22.52 14.77
CA PRO A 551 -1.62 21.58 13.83
C PRO A 551 -0.64 20.99 12.80
N ASP A 552 0.39 21.73 12.41
CA ASP A 552 1.43 21.28 11.49
C ASP A 552 2.56 20.45 12.17
N ASP A 553 2.63 20.49 13.51
CA ASP A 553 3.68 19.86 14.33
C ASP A 553 3.23 18.53 14.99
N VAL A 554 1.97 18.12 14.80
CA VAL A 554 1.36 16.96 15.50
C VAL A 554 2.20 15.67 15.36
N ASN A 555 2.89 15.48 14.24
CA ASN A 555 3.84 14.38 14.02
C ASN A 555 5.27 14.77 14.43
N LEU A 556 5.90 13.96 15.29
CA LEU A 556 7.24 14.22 15.84
C LEU A 556 8.33 14.33 14.75
N ALA A 557 8.30 13.51 13.71
CA ALA A 557 9.29 13.58 12.63
C ALA A 557 9.17 14.92 11.88
N VAL A 558 7.94 15.36 11.59
CA VAL A 558 7.68 16.67 10.94
C VAL A 558 8.17 17.82 11.82
N TYR A 559 7.85 17.79 13.12
CA TYR A 559 8.32 18.78 14.10
C TYR A 559 9.85 18.85 14.16
N VAL A 560 10.55 17.72 14.24
CA VAL A 560 12.02 17.70 14.31
C VAL A 560 12.66 18.12 12.98
N TYR A 561 12.16 17.69 11.81
CA TYR A 561 12.64 18.21 10.53
C TYR A 561 12.54 19.74 10.45
N ARG A 562 11.37 20.31 10.83
CA ARG A 562 11.17 21.76 10.87
C ARG A 562 12.15 22.46 11.82
N LYS A 563 12.48 21.83 12.95
CA LYS A 563 13.48 22.34 13.91
C LYS A 563 14.92 22.21 13.43
N VAL A 564 15.24 21.21 12.62
CA VAL A 564 16.54 21.07 11.95
C VAL A 564 16.75 22.16 10.89
N ASP A 565 15.73 22.44 10.07
CA ASP A 565 15.79 23.53 9.07
C ASP A 565 15.73 24.94 9.74
N GLU A 566 15.26 25.06 10.99
CA GLU A 566 15.42 26.26 11.84
C GLU A 566 16.82 26.39 12.49
N GLU A 567 17.75 25.47 12.26
CA GLU A 567 19.04 25.28 12.97
C GLU A 567 18.91 25.02 14.49
N LYS A 568 17.71 24.65 14.96
CA LYS A 568 17.32 24.48 16.38
C LYS A 568 17.08 23.02 16.77
N LEU A 569 17.89 22.10 16.25
CA LEU A 569 17.82 20.69 16.62
C LEU A 569 18.02 20.49 18.13
N MET A 570 18.97 21.20 18.75
CA MET A 570 19.28 21.05 20.18
C MET A 570 18.11 21.46 21.08
N ASP A 571 17.26 22.41 20.65
CA ASP A 571 16.05 22.85 21.37
C ASP A 571 14.98 21.74 21.47
N THR A 572 15.12 20.64 20.72
CA THR A 572 14.17 19.51 20.75
C THR A 572 14.57 18.37 21.68
N ILE A 573 15.86 18.30 22.07
CA ILE A 573 16.43 17.22 22.87
C ILE A 573 15.89 17.28 24.30
N ASP A 574 15.66 16.12 24.92
CA ASP A 574 15.16 16.05 26.31
C ASP A 574 16.12 16.79 27.26
N PRO A 575 15.65 17.84 27.99
CA PRO A 575 16.50 18.57 28.92
C PRO A 575 17.23 17.68 29.92
N MET A 576 16.65 16.53 30.29
CA MET A 576 17.26 15.59 31.24
C MET A 576 18.54 14.88 30.73
N ILE A 577 18.80 14.86 29.41
CA ILE A 577 20.08 14.39 28.84
C ILE A 577 20.98 15.52 28.35
N MET A 578 20.51 16.77 28.42
CA MET A 578 21.28 17.99 28.17
C MET A 578 21.88 18.56 29.48
N GLU A 579 21.18 18.41 30.60
CA GLU A 579 21.63 18.87 31.91
C GLU A 579 22.84 18.08 32.40
N GLY A 580 24.01 18.72 32.44
CA GLY A 580 25.28 18.10 32.80
C GLY A 580 25.97 17.31 31.69
N ALA A 581 25.49 17.39 30.45
CA ALA A 581 26.13 16.77 29.28
C ALA A 581 27.54 17.33 29.03
N SER A 582 28.50 16.46 28.69
CA SER A 582 29.82 16.87 28.21
C SER A 582 29.79 17.21 26.71
N ASP A 583 30.83 17.89 26.20
CA ASP A 583 30.96 18.16 24.76
C ASP A 583 30.82 16.90 23.90
N ARG A 584 31.29 15.74 24.41
CA ARG A 584 31.19 14.44 23.74
C ARG A 584 29.79 13.85 23.76
N ASP A 585 29.03 14.09 24.83
CA ASP A 585 27.61 13.73 24.86
C ASP A 585 26.85 14.57 23.84
N LEU A 586 27.15 15.87 23.74
CA LEU A 586 26.57 16.76 22.73
C LEU A 586 26.96 16.38 21.29
N GLU A 587 28.18 15.91 21.05
CA GLU A 587 28.61 15.35 19.75
C GLU A 587 27.86 14.05 19.42
N THR A 588 27.76 13.12 20.36
CA THR A 588 27.09 11.82 20.15
C THR A 588 25.56 11.93 20.05
N ILE A 589 24.94 12.87 20.77
CA ILE A 589 23.52 13.23 20.62
C ILE A 589 23.25 13.73 19.19
N LYS A 590 24.10 14.62 18.66
CA LYS A 590 23.98 15.11 17.27
C LYS A 590 24.17 13.98 16.26
N ALA A 591 25.14 13.09 16.46
CA ALA A 591 25.36 11.94 15.58
C ALA A 591 24.12 11.03 15.52
N LEU A 592 23.54 10.66 16.67
CA LEU A 592 22.32 9.84 16.70
C LEU A 592 21.12 10.57 16.08
N ALA A 593 21.02 11.89 16.24
CA ALA A 593 19.97 12.69 15.62
C ALA A 593 20.09 12.72 14.09
N PHE A 594 21.30 12.86 13.53
CA PHE A 594 21.50 12.76 12.08
C PHE A 594 21.24 11.34 11.55
N LEU A 595 21.59 10.30 12.30
CA LEU A 595 21.22 8.92 11.96
C LEU A 595 19.69 8.72 11.96
N ALA A 596 18.97 9.28 12.93
CA ALA A 596 17.51 9.24 12.97
C ALA A 596 16.88 9.93 11.76
N LEU A 597 17.38 11.10 11.35
CA LEU A 597 16.94 11.81 10.16
C LEU A 597 17.25 11.03 8.87
N GLY A 598 18.38 10.31 8.81
CA GLY A 598 18.70 9.40 7.71
C GLY A 598 17.76 8.19 7.62
N CYS A 599 17.29 7.67 8.76
CA CYS A 599 16.26 6.64 8.81
C CYS A 599 14.88 7.14 8.35
N LEU A 600 14.60 8.44 8.52
CA LEU A 600 13.31 9.08 8.23
C LEU A 600 13.19 9.66 6.81
N GLU A 601 14.23 9.53 5.97
CA GLU A 601 14.23 9.96 4.57
C GLU A 601 12.97 9.52 3.80
N GLU A 602 12.37 10.43 3.00
CA GLU A 602 11.11 10.15 2.29
C GLU A 602 11.25 9.02 1.25
N ARG A 603 12.46 8.81 0.72
CA ARG A 603 12.77 7.74 -0.25
C ARG A 603 13.47 6.58 0.45
N ARG A 604 12.91 5.37 0.34
CA ARG A 604 13.47 4.15 0.96
C ARG A 604 14.89 3.80 0.49
N GLN A 605 15.32 4.25 -0.69
CA GLN A 605 16.70 4.04 -1.18
C GLN A 605 17.74 4.90 -0.45
N ASN A 606 17.33 6.02 0.15
CA ASN A 606 18.23 6.90 0.91
C ASN A 606 18.43 6.42 2.36
N ARG A 607 17.52 5.58 2.88
CA ARG A 607 17.56 5.07 4.26
C ARG A 607 18.63 3.99 4.40
N PRO A 608 19.45 3.99 5.47
CA PRO A 608 20.42 2.92 5.73
C PRO A 608 19.72 1.57 6.00
N ALA A 609 20.47 0.47 5.96
CA ALA A 609 20.01 -0.86 6.38
C ALA A 609 20.15 -1.01 7.91
N MET A 610 19.34 -1.86 8.54
CA MET A 610 19.40 -2.07 10.00
C MET A 610 20.79 -2.51 10.50
N LYS A 611 21.58 -3.21 9.66
CA LYS A 611 22.98 -3.57 9.98
C LYS A 611 23.92 -2.35 10.02
N GLU A 612 23.79 -1.44 9.07
CA GLU A 612 24.56 -0.18 9.02
C GLU A 612 24.20 0.71 10.22
N ILE A 613 22.92 0.72 10.60
CA ILE A 613 22.42 1.42 11.80
C ILE A 613 23.02 0.82 13.08
N VAL A 614 23.17 -0.50 13.19
CA VAL A 614 23.85 -1.15 14.33
C VAL A 614 25.32 -0.75 14.40
N GLU A 615 26.02 -0.77 13.25
CA GLU A 615 27.44 -0.41 13.16
C GLU A 615 27.69 1.06 13.54
N GLU A 616 26.83 1.98 13.11
CA GLU A 616 26.91 3.42 13.46
C GLU A 616 26.55 3.67 14.94
N ILE A 617 25.51 3.03 15.50
CA ILE A 617 25.16 3.23 16.91
C ILE A 617 26.23 2.65 17.85
N ASP A 618 26.85 1.51 17.51
CA ASP A 618 27.95 0.96 18.31
C ASP A 618 29.18 1.89 18.27
N TYR A 619 29.48 2.49 17.10
CA TYR A 619 30.51 3.52 16.98
C TYR A 619 30.21 4.76 17.85
N ILE A 620 29.00 5.32 17.79
CA ILE A 620 28.54 6.44 18.62
C ILE A 620 28.64 6.08 20.12
N MET A 621 28.22 4.87 20.51
CA MET A 621 28.30 4.38 21.88
C MET A 621 29.75 4.21 22.35
N SER A 622 30.67 3.80 21.48
CA SER A 622 32.10 3.69 21.80
C SER A 622 32.73 5.04 22.13
N ILE A 623 32.32 6.12 21.46
CA ILE A 623 32.76 7.49 21.72
C ILE A 623 32.23 7.97 23.08
N ALA A 624 30.94 7.77 23.34
CA ALA A 624 30.31 8.17 24.61
C ALA A 624 30.87 7.40 25.81
N ALA A 625 31.21 6.12 25.66
CA ALA A 625 31.75 5.27 26.72
C ALA A 625 33.27 5.46 26.98
N ALA A 626 34.00 6.15 26.09
CA ALA A 626 35.45 6.29 26.17
C ALA A 626 35.89 7.22 27.32
N LYS A 627 36.24 6.66 28.49
CA LYS A 627 36.77 7.44 29.62
C LYS A 627 37.93 8.35 29.23
N ALA A 628 37.92 9.59 29.72
CA ALA A 628 39.09 10.46 29.65
C ALA A 628 40.25 9.86 30.45
N ALA A 629 41.44 9.81 29.86
CA ALA A 629 42.64 9.38 30.56
C ALA A 629 43.12 10.50 31.51
N GLU A 630 43.14 10.23 32.82
CA GLU A 630 43.70 11.17 33.80
C GLU A 630 45.20 11.40 33.55
N VAL A 631 45.55 12.55 32.99
CA VAL A 631 46.92 13.06 33.07
C VAL A 631 47.15 13.57 34.49
N LYS A 632 47.57 12.67 35.39
CA LYS A 632 47.97 13.04 36.76
C LYS A 632 49.19 13.95 36.71
N TRP A 633 48.98 15.22 37.04
CA TRP A 633 50.05 16.15 37.36
C TRP A 633 50.74 15.68 38.65
N VAL A 634 52.00 15.27 38.53
CA VAL A 634 52.91 15.10 39.67
C VAL A 634 53.62 16.44 39.88
N SER A 635 53.49 17.01 41.07
CA SER A 635 54.08 18.31 41.43
C SER A 635 55.60 18.25 41.59
N ASP A 636 56.28 19.38 41.39
CA ASP A 636 57.74 19.51 41.46
C ASP A 636 58.35 19.00 42.78
N LYS A 637 59.19 17.95 42.69
CA LYS A 637 60.54 17.83 43.32
C LYS A 637 61.13 16.42 43.18
N ALA A 638 61.93 16.20 42.15
CA ALA A 638 63.02 15.21 42.14
C ALA A 638 64.06 15.59 41.07
N ILE A 639 65.36 15.46 41.39
CA ILE A 639 66.49 15.84 40.53
C ILE A 639 67.30 14.59 40.17
N ASN A 640 67.69 14.45 38.88
CA ASN A 640 68.58 13.42 38.32
C ASN A 640 68.06 11.97 38.44
N VAL A 641 68.25 11.07 37.46
CA VAL A 641 69.54 10.50 36.99
C VAL A 641 69.37 9.94 35.56
N ALA A 642 70.47 9.75 34.84
CA ALA A 642 70.49 9.35 33.43
C ALA A 642 70.70 7.84 33.17
N LEU A 643 70.43 7.43 31.92
CA LEU A 643 70.99 6.25 31.21
C LEU A 643 70.73 4.83 31.77
N LYS A 644 70.05 3.98 30.97
CA LYS A 644 70.68 2.77 30.39
C LYS A 644 69.85 2.06 29.30
N LEU A 645 70.53 1.16 28.59
CA LEU A 645 70.17 0.37 27.39
C LEU A 645 70.17 -1.16 27.76
N PRO A 646 69.89 -2.16 26.88
CA PRO A 646 68.51 -2.58 26.57
C PRO A 646 68.13 -4.09 26.85
N PRO A 647 68.08 -5.08 25.91
CA PRO A 647 66.89 -5.96 25.75
C PRO A 647 67.20 -7.49 25.71
N LEU A 648 66.42 -8.29 24.93
CA LEU A 648 66.47 -9.75 24.60
C LEU A 648 65.54 -10.63 25.47
N LEU A 649 64.77 -11.65 25.01
CA LEU A 649 64.33 -12.24 23.70
C LEU A 649 62.84 -12.73 23.88
N LEU A 650 61.95 -13.08 22.92
CA LEU A 650 61.93 -13.53 21.49
C LEU A 650 62.01 -15.06 21.23
N ILE A 651 61.32 -15.54 20.17
CA ILE A 651 61.12 -16.94 19.67
C ILE A 651 60.17 -17.78 20.55
N TRP A 652 59.15 -18.54 20.07
CA TRP A 652 58.43 -18.68 18.76
C TRP A 652 56.97 -19.15 19.06
N GLU A 653 56.03 -19.57 18.19
CA GLU A 653 55.94 -19.99 16.76
C GLU A 653 54.98 -19.04 15.95
N LEU A 654 54.56 -19.16 14.67
CA LEU A 654 54.27 -20.19 13.62
C LEU A 654 52.90 -20.91 13.76
N SER A 655 51.96 -20.88 12.80
CA SER A 655 51.93 -20.39 11.39
C SER A 655 50.68 -19.50 11.16
N LEU A 656 50.68 -18.39 10.41
CA LEU A 656 50.83 -18.21 8.94
C LEU A 656 49.80 -19.01 8.12
N VAL A 657 49.06 -18.46 7.14
CA VAL A 657 49.11 -17.19 6.35
C VAL A 657 47.68 -16.58 6.34
N GLY A 658 47.36 -15.28 6.28
CA GLY A 658 47.96 -14.05 5.70
C GLY A 658 46.93 -13.46 4.69
N VAL A 659 46.76 -12.15 4.46
CA VAL A 659 47.77 -11.07 4.33
C VAL A 659 47.30 -9.72 4.94
N TYR A 660 48.18 -9.14 5.77
CA TYR A 660 48.55 -7.72 6.05
C TYR A 660 47.70 -6.54 5.50
N TYR A 661 47.36 -5.47 6.26
CA TYR A 661 48.19 -4.47 7.02
C TYR A 661 48.97 -3.46 6.11
N LEU A 662 49.29 -2.20 6.46
CA LEU A 662 49.33 -1.40 7.73
C LEU A 662 48.88 0.10 7.49
N PRO A 663 48.77 0.97 8.53
CA PRO A 663 47.92 2.18 8.49
C PRO A 663 48.59 3.54 8.88
N SER A 664 47.77 4.44 9.43
CA SER A 664 47.88 5.91 9.67
C SER A 664 48.87 6.44 10.72
N ALA A 665 49.32 7.69 10.52
CA ALA A 665 49.52 8.74 11.55
C ALA A 665 49.71 10.13 10.88
N LEU A 666 49.62 11.30 11.53
CA LEU A 666 48.59 11.96 12.37
C LEU A 666 49.22 13.22 13.05
N ILE A 667 48.71 14.42 12.70
CA ILE A 667 48.37 15.54 13.62
C ILE A 667 49.45 16.53 14.19
N ARG A 668 48.96 17.78 14.48
CA ARG A 668 49.54 18.97 15.20
C ARG A 668 50.57 19.83 14.42
N LEU A 669 50.71 21.16 14.58
CA LEU A 669 49.95 22.34 15.13
C LEU A 669 50.70 23.63 14.62
N PHE A 670 50.42 24.94 14.82
CA PHE A 670 49.50 25.85 15.58
C PHE A 670 49.51 27.24 14.80
N LYS A 671 49.07 28.46 15.19
CA LYS A 671 48.36 29.19 16.30
C LYS A 671 47.94 30.60 15.75
N VAL A 672 46.97 31.29 16.36
CA VAL A 672 46.84 32.76 16.66
C VAL A 672 45.34 33.02 16.97
N GLU A 673 44.83 33.29 18.18
CA GLU A 673 45.21 34.18 19.31
C GLU A 673 44.44 35.52 19.30
N THR A 674 43.92 35.93 20.47
CA THR A 674 42.84 36.92 20.64
C THR A 674 43.25 38.12 21.50
N ARG A 675 42.63 39.29 21.26
CA ARG A 675 42.43 40.36 22.28
C ARG A 675 41.37 41.38 21.86
N SER A 676 40.86 42.11 22.85
CA SER A 676 39.57 42.82 22.80
C SER A 676 39.72 44.35 22.72
N PHE A 677 38.68 45.05 22.24
CA PHE A 677 38.26 46.36 22.79
C PHE A 677 36.74 46.57 22.63
N GLN A 678 36.21 47.63 23.24
CA GLN A 678 34.78 47.76 23.57
C GLN A 678 33.93 48.60 22.59
N ILE A 679 32.66 48.19 22.45
CA ILE A 679 31.42 48.99 22.50
C ILE A 679 31.47 50.40 21.88
N TRP A 680 30.62 50.65 20.88
CA TRP A 680 29.54 51.67 20.97
C TRP A 680 28.37 51.25 20.06
N SER A 681 27.17 51.76 20.32
CA SER A 681 25.92 51.33 19.67
C SER A 681 25.30 52.47 18.86
N THR A 682 24.67 52.14 17.73
CA THR A 682 23.32 52.59 17.29
C THR A 682 23.06 52.21 15.82
N SER A 683 21.78 52.08 15.47
CA SER A 683 21.24 52.03 14.09
C SER A 683 20.33 53.27 13.91
N PRO A 684 19.69 53.54 12.74
CA PRO A 684 19.82 52.92 11.40
C PRO A 684 19.88 53.98 10.25
N GLN A 685 19.55 53.55 9.01
CA GLN A 685 18.83 54.29 7.94
C GLN A 685 19.54 55.06 6.78
N TYR A 686 19.11 54.64 5.56
CA TYR A 686 18.76 55.39 4.33
C TYR A 686 19.78 55.93 3.28
N TYR A 687 19.55 55.42 2.04
CA TYR A 687 19.59 56.07 0.70
C TYR A 687 20.88 56.27 -0.14
N THR A 688 20.65 56.18 -1.47
CA THR A 688 21.41 56.72 -2.65
C THR A 688 22.81 56.20 -3.03
N ASP A 689 22.83 55.24 -3.98
CA ASP A 689 23.36 55.31 -5.38
C ASP A 689 23.89 56.69 -5.91
N PRO A 690 24.74 56.84 -6.99
CA PRO A 690 25.41 55.85 -7.89
C PRO A 690 26.88 56.14 -8.36
N THR A 691 27.44 55.18 -9.14
CA THR A 691 28.46 55.31 -10.23
C THR A 691 29.98 55.47 -9.99
N LYS A 692 30.73 55.03 -11.03
CA LYS A 692 32.15 55.30 -11.44
C LYS A 692 33.28 54.61 -10.65
N SER A 693 34.45 54.27 -11.21
CA SER A 693 34.96 53.80 -12.54
C SER A 693 36.45 54.16 -12.64
N GLY A 694 37.32 53.21 -13.04
CA GLY A 694 38.78 53.37 -13.18
C GLY A 694 39.51 52.23 -12.45
N GLN A 695 40.15 51.24 -13.08
CA GLN A 695 41.23 51.20 -14.09
C GLN A 695 42.59 51.78 -13.63
N GLN A 696 43.59 50.88 -13.53
CA GLN A 696 45.05 51.12 -13.59
C GLN A 696 45.67 51.92 -12.41
N ALA A 697 46.86 51.64 -11.85
CA ALA A 697 47.85 50.55 -11.91
C ALA A 697 48.78 50.67 -10.64
N HIS A 698 49.98 50.07 -10.44
CA HIS A 698 50.87 49.25 -11.27
C HIS A 698 51.94 48.44 -10.45
N MET A 699 52.23 47.20 -10.87
CA MET A 699 53.56 46.56 -10.99
C MET A 699 54.65 46.61 -9.89
N LEU A 700 55.03 45.42 -9.37
CA LEU A 700 56.40 44.89 -9.13
C LEU A 700 56.29 43.34 -9.06
N LEU A 701 56.92 42.47 -9.87
CA LEU A 701 58.34 42.19 -10.21
C LEU A 701 59.11 41.51 -9.04
N TYR A 702 59.87 40.41 -9.13
CA TYR A 702 60.35 39.46 -10.19
C TYR A 702 60.10 37.99 -9.67
N ARG A 703 59.90 36.88 -10.42
CA ARG A 703 60.35 36.33 -11.73
C ARG A 703 61.71 35.58 -11.72
N LYS A 704 61.69 34.22 -11.79
CA LYS A 704 62.65 33.23 -12.38
C LYS A 704 62.46 31.84 -11.72
N ALA A 705 62.78 30.67 -12.28
CA ALA A 705 63.05 30.24 -13.67
C ALA A 705 62.94 28.68 -13.78
N SER A 706 62.97 28.14 -15.01
CA SER A 706 62.94 26.70 -15.31
C SER A 706 64.27 26.17 -15.86
N TYR A 707 64.32 24.86 -16.17
CA TYR A 707 65.35 24.07 -16.91
C TYR A 707 66.56 23.47 -16.17
N ILE A 708 66.67 22.13 -16.27
CA ILE A 708 67.83 21.24 -16.55
C ILE A 708 67.36 19.78 -16.30
N ARG A 709 67.99 18.69 -16.80
CA ARG A 709 68.33 18.20 -18.15
C ARG A 709 68.64 16.68 -18.00
N ALA A 710 68.57 15.89 -19.06
CA ALA A 710 68.59 14.41 -18.99
C ALA A 710 69.93 13.73 -18.58
N GLY A 711 69.83 12.47 -18.12
CA GLY A 711 70.93 11.50 -17.93
C GLY A 711 70.47 10.27 -17.11
N THR A 712 70.06 9.11 -17.68
CA THR A 712 70.83 7.98 -18.27
C THR A 712 71.51 7.01 -17.27
N GLY A 713 71.01 5.77 -17.19
CA GLY A 713 71.60 4.60 -16.50
C GLY A 713 70.51 3.73 -15.84
N ASN A 714 70.24 2.44 -16.16
CA ASN A 714 71.05 1.20 -16.17
C ASN A 714 71.52 0.76 -14.76
N VAL A 715 71.40 -0.52 -14.32
CA VAL A 715 70.91 -1.74 -15.00
C VAL A 715 70.56 -2.89 -14.01
N ARG A 716 69.45 -3.61 -14.25
CA ARG A 716 69.14 -5.03 -13.85
C ARG A 716 69.21 -5.37 -12.32
N GLN A 717 68.97 -6.59 -11.80
CA GLN A 717 68.80 -7.93 -12.41
C GLN A 717 67.93 -8.88 -11.56
N ASN A 718 67.44 -9.96 -12.22
CA ASN A 718 66.74 -11.17 -11.73
C ASN A 718 65.18 -11.15 -11.78
N TYR A 719 64.48 -12.21 -12.22
CA TYR A 719 64.85 -13.26 -13.20
C TYR A 719 63.64 -14.06 -13.76
N VAL A 720 63.81 -14.59 -14.99
CA VAL A 720 63.49 -15.95 -15.52
C VAL A 720 62.27 -16.73 -14.96
N VAL A 721 61.35 -17.32 -15.76
CA VAL A 721 61.04 -17.40 -17.22
C VAL A 721 59.67 -18.16 -17.34
N TYR A 722 58.92 -18.49 -18.42
CA TYR A 722 58.95 -18.66 -19.90
C TYR A 722 57.47 -18.59 -20.42
N LYS A 723 57.00 -18.83 -21.65
CA LYS A 723 57.51 -19.26 -23.00
C LYS A 723 56.61 -18.56 -24.06
N ILE A 724 57.12 -18.04 -25.19
CA ILE A 724 57.14 -18.63 -26.56
C ILE A 724 55.72 -18.83 -27.19
N TRP A 725 55.38 -18.29 -28.38
CA TRP A 725 56.14 -17.61 -29.48
C TRP A 725 55.21 -16.70 -30.36
N VAL A 726 55.64 -15.52 -30.88
CA VAL A 726 56.22 -15.21 -32.24
C VAL A 726 55.19 -15.20 -33.40
N LEU A 727 55.13 -14.26 -34.36
CA LEU A 727 56.00 -13.11 -34.76
C LEU A 727 55.18 -12.01 -35.53
N SER A 728 55.78 -10.82 -35.73
CA SER A 728 55.65 -9.77 -36.78
C SER A 728 54.48 -9.67 -37.79
N ALA A 729 54.23 -8.54 -38.48
CA ALA A 729 54.46 -7.08 -38.30
C ALA A 729 54.11 -6.33 -39.62
N ASN A 730 53.84 -5.03 -39.51
CA ASN A 730 54.17 -3.95 -40.48
C ASN A 730 53.40 -3.68 -41.80
N TYR A 731 53.20 -2.37 -42.00
CA TYR A 731 53.03 -1.55 -43.22
C TYR A 731 51.68 -1.42 -43.95
N CYS A 732 51.53 -0.23 -44.53
CA CYS A 732 50.31 0.39 -45.07
C CYS A 732 50.25 0.33 -46.60
N ILE A 733 49.08 0.62 -47.18
CA ILE A 733 48.83 1.64 -48.24
C ILE A 733 47.31 1.67 -48.57
N ALA A 734 46.85 2.70 -49.29
CA ALA A 734 45.42 3.05 -49.48
C ALA A 734 44.94 2.94 -50.95
N ALA A 735 43.71 3.45 -51.21
CA ALA A 735 43.09 3.86 -52.50
C ALA A 735 41.94 2.99 -53.08
N THR A 736 40.70 3.39 -52.73
CA THR A 736 39.57 3.85 -53.59
C THR A 736 39.08 3.13 -54.88
N PRO A 737 37.78 3.32 -55.29
CA PRO A 737 37.04 2.37 -56.15
C PRO A 737 36.46 2.95 -57.48
N GLN A 738 35.87 2.06 -58.32
CA GLN A 738 35.01 2.32 -59.50
C GLN A 738 34.39 0.98 -60.00
N ASP A 739 33.30 0.83 -60.77
CA ASP A 739 32.24 1.75 -61.25
C ASP A 739 30.93 0.95 -61.60
N LEU A 740 29.83 1.62 -62.00
CA LEU A 740 28.51 1.04 -62.35
C LEU A 740 28.38 0.54 -63.81
N ARG A 741 27.35 -0.32 -64.09
CA ARG A 741 26.37 -0.08 -65.20
C ARG A 741 25.13 -1.03 -65.29
N TYR A 742 23.95 -0.40 -65.26
CA TYR A 742 22.84 -0.49 -66.24
C TYR A 742 21.88 -1.72 -66.39
N VAL A 743 20.59 -1.45 -66.08
CA VAL A 743 19.40 -1.48 -66.98
C VAL A 743 18.48 -2.73 -67.12
N THR A 744 17.33 -2.61 -66.43
CA THR A 744 15.90 -2.84 -66.81
C THR A 744 15.24 -4.22 -67.03
N SER A 745 14.05 -4.28 -66.39
CA SER A 745 12.70 -4.58 -66.93
C SER A 745 12.14 -6.02 -67.01
N ILE A 746 11.00 -6.17 -66.30
CA ILE A 746 9.76 -6.92 -66.65
C ILE A 746 9.87 -8.46 -66.73
N GLY A 747 9.00 -9.25 -66.07
CA GLY A 747 7.92 -8.95 -65.12
C GLY A 747 6.77 -9.99 -65.19
N LYS A 748 5.86 -10.01 -64.18
CA LYS A 748 4.65 -10.88 -64.08
C LYS A 748 4.96 -12.41 -63.99
N GLU A 749 4.10 -13.38 -63.67
CA GLU A 749 2.87 -13.62 -62.85
C GLU A 749 2.78 -15.19 -62.70
N ASP A 750 1.98 -15.89 -61.88
CA ASP A 750 0.76 -15.68 -61.08
C ASP A 750 0.70 -16.79 -59.96
N ARG A 751 -0.34 -16.77 -59.09
CA ARG A 751 -0.98 -17.93 -58.37
C ARG A 751 -0.34 -18.64 -57.15
N LYS A 752 -1.10 -18.59 -56.04
CA LYS A 752 -1.69 -19.71 -55.21
C LYS A 752 -0.77 -20.90 -54.87
N GLY A 753 -0.54 -21.34 -53.61
CA GLY A 753 -1.43 -21.48 -52.44
C GLY A 753 -1.97 -22.93 -52.33
N GLY A 754 -2.06 -23.63 -51.18
CA GLY A 754 -1.68 -23.33 -49.78
C GLY A 754 -2.16 -24.44 -48.81
N ARG A 755 -2.08 -24.18 -47.48
CA ARG A 755 -2.59 -24.97 -46.31
C ARG A 755 -1.84 -26.22 -45.79
N ASN A 756 -1.89 -26.34 -44.45
CA ASN A 756 -1.71 -27.50 -43.55
C ASN A 756 -0.31 -28.14 -43.39
N GLU A 757 0.07 -28.73 -42.24
CA GLU A 757 -0.13 -28.33 -40.83
C GLU A 757 0.83 -29.15 -39.91
N LYS A 758 1.10 -28.68 -38.68
CA LYS A 758 1.64 -29.42 -37.51
C LYS A 758 2.99 -30.20 -37.65
N ALA A 759 4.05 -29.63 -37.08
CA ALA A 759 4.94 -30.33 -36.13
C ALA A 759 5.77 -29.32 -35.31
N ARG A 760 6.09 -29.66 -34.05
CA ARG A 760 7.05 -28.91 -33.20
C ARG A 760 8.46 -29.46 -33.41
N ALA A 761 9.46 -28.59 -33.58
CA ALA A 761 10.65 -28.53 -32.72
C ALA A 761 11.67 -27.46 -33.17
N THR A 762 12.15 -26.70 -32.19
CA THR A 762 13.50 -26.13 -32.03
C THR A 762 14.51 -26.28 -33.19
N TYR A 763 14.95 -25.16 -33.79
CA TYR A 763 16.34 -24.67 -33.65
C TYR A 763 16.51 -23.25 -34.23
N VAL A 764 17.38 -22.44 -33.63
CA VAL A 764 17.73 -21.10 -34.13
C VAL A 764 18.89 -21.19 -35.10
N SER A 765 18.70 -20.78 -36.36
CA SER A 765 19.79 -20.42 -37.28
C SER A 765 19.25 -19.77 -38.56
N HIS A 766 19.57 -18.49 -38.77
CA HIS A 766 19.82 -17.78 -40.05
C HIS A 766 20.26 -16.37 -39.62
N ARG A 767 21.56 -16.06 -39.56
CA ARG A 767 22.47 -15.76 -40.69
C ARG A 767 21.90 -14.64 -41.58
N GLN A 768 22.45 -13.44 -41.41
CA GLN A 768 22.16 -12.28 -42.26
C GLN A 768 22.47 -12.57 -43.73
N LEU A 769 21.67 -12.03 -44.65
CA LEU A 769 22.09 -11.73 -46.01
C LEU A 769 21.38 -10.46 -46.51
N PHE A 770 22.10 -9.35 -46.39
CA PHE A 770 22.00 -8.12 -47.19
C PHE A 770 20.68 -7.82 -47.93
N PHE A 771 19.90 -6.91 -47.35
CA PHE A 771 19.26 -5.86 -48.15
C PHE A 771 19.63 -4.50 -47.56
N GLY A 772 20.55 -3.80 -48.20
CA GLY A 772 20.94 -2.45 -47.82
C GLY A 772 19.80 -1.47 -48.13
N ARG A 773 19.00 -1.14 -47.13
CA ARG A 773 18.19 0.08 -47.17
C ARG A 773 19.14 1.27 -46.98
N THR A 774 19.16 2.18 -47.95
CA THR A 774 19.67 3.54 -47.76
C THR A 774 18.74 4.26 -46.79
N GLY A 775 18.98 4.07 -45.49
CA GLY A 775 18.20 4.68 -44.43
C GLY A 775 18.34 6.19 -44.45
N ILE A 776 17.25 6.89 -44.72
CA ILE A 776 17.07 8.26 -44.24
C ILE A 776 17.17 8.17 -42.72
N SER A 777 18.01 8.99 -42.09
CA SER A 777 18.17 9.00 -40.64
C SER A 777 16.83 9.30 -39.96
N LYS A 778 16.51 8.53 -38.93
CA LYS A 778 15.19 8.54 -38.28
C LYS A 778 15.33 9.08 -36.87
N MET A 779 14.91 10.32 -36.65
CA MET A 779 14.86 10.88 -35.30
C MET A 779 13.93 10.04 -34.41
N LYS A 780 14.42 9.72 -33.20
CA LYS A 780 13.76 8.88 -32.20
C LYS A 780 13.49 9.65 -30.91
N ALA A 781 12.58 9.13 -30.09
CA ALA A 781 12.33 9.64 -28.76
C ALA A 781 12.23 8.51 -27.73
N LEU A 782 12.56 8.81 -26.47
CA LEU A 782 12.18 8.02 -25.31
C LEU A 782 11.23 8.80 -24.41
N ILE A 783 10.11 8.20 -24.02
CA ILE A 783 9.22 8.73 -22.99
C ILE A 783 9.44 7.92 -21.71
N LEU A 784 9.82 8.60 -20.63
CA LEU A 784 9.98 8.06 -19.29
C LEU A 784 8.60 7.87 -18.65
N VAL A 785 8.05 6.64 -18.72
CA VAL A 785 6.82 6.25 -18.04
C VAL A 785 7.15 5.78 -16.62
N GLY A 786 7.18 6.76 -15.71
CA GLY A 786 7.39 6.52 -14.29
C GLY A 786 6.32 5.61 -13.65
N GLY A 787 6.59 5.18 -12.42
CA GLY A 787 5.76 4.21 -11.69
C GLY A 787 4.32 4.67 -11.39
N PHE A 788 3.59 3.83 -10.64
CA PHE A 788 2.13 3.73 -10.40
C PHE A 788 1.24 4.99 -10.25
N GLY A 789 1.75 6.22 -10.33
CA GLY A 789 0.92 7.43 -10.37
C GLY A 789 0.12 7.68 -9.10
N THR A 790 0.61 7.20 -7.94
CA THR A 790 -0.10 7.17 -6.65
C THR A 790 -0.67 8.54 -6.23
N ARG A 791 0.05 9.63 -6.54
CA ARG A 791 -0.36 11.03 -6.34
C ARG A 791 -1.64 11.47 -7.09
N LEU A 792 -2.08 10.70 -8.10
CA LEU A 792 -3.23 10.99 -8.96
C LEU A 792 -4.36 9.93 -8.81
N ARG A 793 -4.33 9.12 -7.74
CA ARG A 793 -5.45 8.24 -7.37
C ARG A 793 -6.68 9.09 -6.98
N PRO A 794 -7.92 8.62 -7.20
CA PRO A 794 -8.34 7.29 -7.64
C PRO A 794 -8.12 6.98 -9.13
N LEU A 795 -7.87 7.97 -9.98
CA LEU A 795 -7.84 7.79 -11.45
C LEU A 795 -6.80 6.74 -11.90
N THR A 796 -5.65 6.73 -11.25
CA THR A 796 -4.54 5.79 -11.50
C THR A 796 -4.74 4.40 -10.89
N LEU A 797 -5.95 4.07 -10.41
CA LEU A 797 -6.37 2.70 -10.11
C LEU A 797 -7.01 2.01 -11.33
N SER A 798 -7.61 2.77 -12.24
CA SER A 798 -8.21 2.26 -13.49
C SER A 798 -7.19 2.12 -14.62
N VAL A 799 -6.33 3.15 -14.81
CA VAL A 799 -5.36 3.19 -15.92
C VAL A 799 -3.99 3.73 -15.48
N PRO A 800 -2.87 3.32 -16.12
CA PRO A 800 -1.56 3.93 -15.91
C PRO A 800 -1.58 5.45 -16.11
N LYS A 801 -0.77 6.20 -15.34
CA LYS A 801 -0.73 7.68 -15.35
C LYS A 801 -0.71 8.32 -16.75
N PRO A 802 0.09 7.86 -17.73
CA PRO A 802 0.13 8.51 -19.05
C PRO A 802 -1.12 8.25 -19.92
N LEU A 803 -1.97 7.29 -19.53
CA LEU A 803 -3.25 7.00 -20.18
C LEU A 803 -4.44 7.73 -19.53
N VAL A 804 -4.22 8.45 -18.43
CA VAL A 804 -5.25 9.32 -17.84
C VAL A 804 -5.63 10.40 -18.85
N ASP A 805 -6.92 10.68 -19.02
CA ASP A 805 -7.40 11.70 -19.94
C ASP A 805 -7.08 13.11 -19.40
N PHE A 806 -6.47 13.96 -20.23
CA PHE A 806 -6.23 15.37 -19.99
C PHE A 806 -6.73 16.18 -21.19
N ALA A 807 -7.67 17.10 -20.97
CA ALA A 807 -8.35 17.86 -22.04
C ALA A 807 -8.83 16.96 -23.21
N ASN A 808 -9.71 16.01 -22.87
CA ASN A 808 -10.35 15.03 -23.78
C ASN A 808 -9.41 14.00 -24.44
N LYS A 809 -8.12 13.95 -24.08
CA LYS A 809 -7.14 13.04 -24.70
C LYS A 809 -6.15 12.47 -23.66
N PRO A 810 -5.76 11.18 -23.75
CA PRO A 810 -4.71 10.59 -22.91
C PRO A 810 -3.42 11.44 -22.89
N MET A 811 -2.87 11.68 -21.69
CA MET A 811 -1.70 12.55 -21.47
C MET A 811 -0.54 12.29 -22.45
N ILE A 812 -0.19 11.01 -22.66
CA ILE A 812 0.93 10.60 -23.52
C ILE A 812 0.75 10.98 -24.99
N LEU A 813 -0.50 11.07 -25.49
CA LEU A 813 -0.75 11.37 -26.90
C LEU A 813 -0.48 12.84 -27.24
N HIS A 814 -0.60 13.77 -26.27
CA HIS A 814 -0.16 15.15 -26.49
C HIS A 814 1.36 15.22 -26.77
N GLN A 815 2.16 14.36 -26.11
CA GLN A 815 3.60 14.24 -26.36
C GLN A 815 3.89 13.55 -27.70
N ILE A 816 3.25 12.40 -27.97
CA ILE A 816 3.48 11.62 -29.21
C ILE A 816 3.07 12.42 -30.46
N GLU A 817 1.97 13.18 -30.43
CA GLU A 817 1.57 14.06 -31.53
C GLU A 817 2.57 15.20 -31.77
N ALA A 818 3.11 15.81 -30.70
CA ALA A 818 4.11 16.85 -30.82
C ALA A 818 5.45 16.32 -31.39
N LEU A 819 5.89 15.15 -30.92
CA LEU A 819 7.06 14.44 -31.43
C LEU A 819 6.88 14.06 -32.92
N LYS A 820 5.71 13.54 -33.28
CA LYS A 820 5.38 13.25 -34.69
C LYS A 820 5.42 14.52 -35.54
N ALA A 821 4.91 15.64 -35.02
CA ALA A 821 4.90 16.92 -35.72
C ALA A 821 6.31 17.54 -35.89
N SER A 822 7.26 17.25 -34.98
CA SER A 822 8.68 17.66 -35.12
C SER A 822 9.52 16.74 -36.00
N GLY A 823 9.00 15.58 -36.42
CA GLY A 823 9.65 14.66 -37.36
C GLY A 823 10.11 13.33 -36.75
N VAL A 824 9.79 13.05 -35.48
CA VAL A 824 10.08 11.75 -34.85
C VAL A 824 9.30 10.64 -35.55
N THR A 825 9.95 9.50 -35.76
CA THR A 825 9.34 8.33 -36.44
C THR A 825 9.24 7.08 -35.57
N GLU A 826 9.96 7.04 -34.44
CA GLU A 826 9.91 5.96 -33.46
C GLU A 826 9.90 6.54 -32.03
N VAL A 827 9.02 6.03 -31.17
CA VAL A 827 8.93 6.39 -29.75
C VAL A 827 9.11 5.13 -28.91
N VAL A 828 10.18 5.10 -28.11
CA VAL A 828 10.42 4.06 -27.11
C VAL A 828 9.79 4.48 -25.79
N LEU A 829 8.97 3.62 -25.20
CA LEU A 829 8.42 3.82 -23.86
C LEU A 829 9.28 3.08 -22.84
N ALA A 830 9.93 3.80 -21.94
CA ALA A 830 10.56 3.21 -20.75
C ALA A 830 9.47 2.94 -19.71
N ILE A 831 9.22 1.67 -19.39
CA ILE A 831 8.05 1.22 -18.62
C ILE A 831 8.48 0.29 -17.50
N ASN A 832 8.08 0.60 -16.26
CA ASN A 832 8.25 -0.30 -15.11
C ASN A 832 7.08 -1.29 -14.92
N TYR A 833 5.86 -0.93 -15.35
CA TYR A 833 4.62 -1.68 -15.04
C TYR A 833 3.65 -1.83 -16.23
N GLN A 834 3.07 -3.03 -16.37
CA GLN A 834 2.03 -3.38 -17.37
C GLN A 834 2.28 -2.87 -18.81
N PRO A 835 3.40 -3.23 -19.46
CA PRO A 835 3.68 -2.79 -20.83
C PRO A 835 2.61 -3.25 -21.84
N GLU A 836 2.03 -4.43 -21.65
CA GLU A 836 0.96 -4.96 -22.52
C GLU A 836 -0.29 -4.08 -22.55
N VAL A 837 -0.69 -3.51 -21.40
CA VAL A 837 -1.89 -2.65 -21.30
C VAL A 837 -1.67 -1.37 -22.10
N MET A 838 -0.50 -0.73 -21.96
CA MET A 838 -0.18 0.48 -22.69
C MET A 838 0.06 0.23 -24.18
N LEU A 839 0.73 -0.86 -24.56
CA LEU A 839 0.86 -1.26 -25.98
C LEU A 839 -0.51 -1.55 -26.62
N ASN A 840 -1.37 -2.32 -25.95
CA ASN A 840 -2.69 -2.65 -26.48
C ASN A 840 -3.61 -1.42 -26.61
N PHE A 841 -3.45 -0.42 -25.74
CA PHE A 841 -4.11 0.88 -25.87
C PHE A 841 -3.52 1.72 -27.02
N LEU A 842 -2.19 1.75 -27.17
CA LEU A 842 -1.50 2.64 -28.12
C LEU A 842 -1.48 2.13 -29.57
N LYS A 843 -1.65 0.83 -29.84
CA LYS A 843 -1.72 0.25 -31.21
C LYS A 843 -2.69 0.98 -32.16
N GLU A 844 -3.83 1.45 -31.65
CA GLU A 844 -4.79 2.20 -32.46
C GLU A 844 -4.23 3.57 -32.90
N PHE A 845 -3.47 4.21 -32.01
CA PHE A 845 -2.84 5.51 -32.25
C PHE A 845 -1.54 5.38 -33.05
N GLU A 846 -0.79 4.28 -32.88
CA GLU A 846 0.36 3.89 -33.69
C GLU A 846 0.00 3.89 -35.18
N ALA A 847 -1.07 3.16 -35.54
CA ALA A 847 -1.60 3.09 -36.89
C ALA A 847 -2.18 4.43 -37.39
N LYS A 848 -2.87 5.19 -36.54
CA LYS A 848 -3.46 6.50 -36.90
C LYS A 848 -2.43 7.61 -37.12
N LEU A 849 -1.33 7.60 -36.37
CA LEU A 849 -0.28 8.63 -36.43
C LEU A 849 0.88 8.25 -37.37
N GLY A 850 0.98 6.98 -37.78
CA GLY A 850 2.07 6.50 -38.61
C GLY A 850 3.44 6.68 -37.95
N ILE A 851 3.52 6.33 -36.67
CA ILE A 851 4.72 6.38 -35.84
C ILE A 851 4.90 5.01 -35.19
N GLU A 852 6.13 4.53 -35.06
CA GLU A 852 6.44 3.21 -34.46
C GLU A 852 6.54 3.35 -32.94
N ILE A 853 5.82 2.52 -32.17
CA ILE A 853 5.79 2.62 -30.69
C ILE A 853 6.31 1.32 -30.07
N THR A 854 7.53 1.39 -29.52
CA THR A 854 8.19 0.24 -28.88
C THR A 854 8.30 0.43 -27.37
N CYS A 855 8.69 -0.62 -26.63
CA CYS A 855 8.86 -0.55 -25.19
C CYS A 855 10.23 -1.07 -24.74
N SER A 856 10.81 -0.43 -23.73
CA SER A 856 11.85 -0.99 -22.87
C SER A 856 11.24 -1.22 -21.49
N GLN A 857 11.08 -2.49 -21.11
CA GLN A 857 10.59 -2.85 -19.79
C GLN A 857 11.74 -2.87 -18.80
N GLU A 858 11.66 -2.04 -17.76
CA GLU A 858 12.49 -2.14 -16.57
C GLU A 858 12.00 -3.30 -15.69
N THR A 859 12.87 -4.26 -15.38
CA THR A 859 12.61 -5.31 -14.37
C THR A 859 12.88 -4.82 -12.94
N GLU A 860 13.75 -3.82 -12.80
CA GLU A 860 14.17 -3.18 -11.56
C GLU A 860 14.20 -1.66 -11.77
N PRO A 861 14.00 -0.82 -10.74
CA PRO A 861 13.96 0.64 -10.90
C PRO A 861 15.37 1.21 -11.12
N LEU A 862 15.72 1.56 -12.36
CA LEU A 862 17.08 2.03 -12.72
C LEU A 862 17.26 3.57 -12.65
N GLY A 863 16.31 4.29 -12.07
CA GLY A 863 16.36 5.75 -11.94
C GLY A 863 15.87 6.49 -13.20
N THR A 864 16.38 7.70 -13.44
CA THR A 864 15.98 8.53 -14.59
C THR A 864 16.94 8.41 -15.78
N ALA A 865 18.19 8.02 -15.56
CA ALA A 865 19.17 7.77 -16.63
C ALA A 865 19.24 6.28 -17.03
N GLY A 866 19.10 5.36 -16.08
CA GLY A 866 19.17 3.92 -16.35
C GLY A 866 18.21 3.39 -17.45
N PRO A 867 16.98 3.93 -17.63
CA PRO A 867 16.12 3.52 -18.74
C PRO A 867 16.66 3.88 -20.12
N LEU A 868 17.49 4.94 -20.23
CA LEU A 868 18.20 5.29 -21.47
C LEU A 868 19.30 4.28 -21.78
N ALA A 869 20.06 3.85 -20.77
CA ALA A 869 21.06 2.80 -20.92
C ALA A 869 20.43 1.45 -21.28
N LEU A 870 19.27 1.12 -20.69
CA LEU A 870 18.50 -0.09 -21.00
C LEU A 870 17.85 -0.06 -22.41
N ALA A 871 17.56 1.14 -22.92
CA ALA A 871 17.01 1.34 -24.26
C ALA A 871 18.07 1.61 -25.34
N ARG A 872 19.37 1.61 -25.02
CA ARG A 872 20.46 2.06 -25.92
C ARG A 872 20.37 1.43 -27.31
N ASP A 873 20.23 0.11 -27.39
CA ASP A 873 20.19 -0.66 -28.65
C ASP A 873 18.94 -0.40 -29.51
N LYS A 874 17.93 0.31 -28.96
CA LYS A 874 16.73 0.78 -29.67
C LYS A 874 16.87 2.25 -30.08
N LEU A 875 17.47 3.07 -29.21
CA LEU A 875 17.64 4.51 -29.42
C LEU A 875 18.79 4.84 -30.38
N ILE A 876 19.86 4.06 -30.39
CA ILE A 876 21.04 4.28 -31.22
C ILE A 876 21.05 3.27 -32.37
N ASP A 877 20.84 3.75 -33.59
CA ASP A 877 20.85 2.95 -34.83
C ASP A 877 22.11 3.15 -35.68
N GLY A 878 23.14 3.82 -35.12
CA GLY A 878 24.37 4.21 -35.79
C GLY A 878 24.27 5.51 -36.59
N SER A 879 23.11 6.17 -36.62
CA SER A 879 23.01 7.57 -37.06
C SER A 879 23.54 8.55 -35.99
N ALA A 880 23.88 9.75 -36.43
CA ALA A 880 24.30 10.85 -35.55
C ALA A 880 23.13 11.80 -35.19
N GLU A 881 21.88 11.36 -35.34
CA GLU A 881 20.72 12.17 -34.94
C GLU A 881 20.57 12.21 -33.41
N PRO A 882 20.22 13.35 -32.81
CA PRO A 882 19.93 13.44 -31.40
C PRO A 882 18.57 12.80 -31.07
N VAL A 883 18.47 12.26 -29.86
CA VAL A 883 17.30 11.54 -29.34
C VAL A 883 16.55 12.44 -28.34
N PHE A 884 15.25 12.58 -28.53
CA PHE A 884 14.39 13.26 -27.55
C PHE A 884 14.19 12.39 -26.31
N VAL A 885 14.16 13.01 -25.12
CA VAL A 885 13.80 12.32 -23.86
C VAL A 885 12.80 13.18 -23.09
N LEU A 886 11.63 12.62 -22.75
CA LEU A 886 10.53 13.34 -22.11
C LEU A 886 9.99 12.63 -20.86
N ASN A 887 9.66 13.41 -19.83
CA ASN A 887 8.89 12.93 -18.69
C ASN A 887 7.40 12.81 -19.06
N SER A 888 6.80 11.63 -18.86
CA SER A 888 5.40 11.33 -19.27
C SER A 888 4.29 12.14 -18.56
N ASP A 889 4.64 12.94 -17.56
CA ASP A 889 3.70 13.72 -16.74
C ASP A 889 3.78 15.24 -16.89
N VAL A 890 4.62 15.72 -17.80
CA VAL A 890 4.70 17.12 -18.19
C VAL A 890 3.72 17.43 -19.32
N ILE A 891 2.88 18.45 -19.13
CA ILE A 891 2.12 19.11 -20.20
C ILE A 891 2.65 20.53 -20.42
N CYS A 892 2.91 20.89 -21.67
CA CYS A 892 3.38 22.21 -22.08
C CYS A 892 3.00 22.51 -23.55
N GLU A 893 3.58 23.55 -24.15
CA GLU A 893 3.36 23.91 -25.56
C GLU A 893 4.25 23.15 -26.58
N TYR A 894 5.12 22.25 -26.13
CA TYR A 894 6.00 21.38 -26.91
C TYR A 894 6.66 22.01 -28.17
N PRO A 895 7.52 23.05 -28.03
CA PRO A 895 8.22 23.71 -29.12
C PRO A 895 9.42 22.87 -29.64
N LEU A 896 9.16 21.61 -30.01
CA LEU A 896 10.20 20.61 -30.27
C LEU A 896 11.01 20.89 -31.55
N LYS A 897 10.45 21.62 -32.53
CA LYS A 897 11.20 22.07 -33.72
C LYS A 897 12.23 23.12 -33.36
N GLU A 898 11.81 24.15 -32.62
CA GLU A 898 12.68 25.21 -32.13
C GLU A 898 13.80 24.64 -31.24
N MET A 899 13.52 23.56 -30.49
CA MET A 899 14.54 22.83 -29.72
C MET A 899 15.56 22.08 -30.60
N ILE A 900 15.15 21.49 -31.73
CA ILE A 900 16.08 20.87 -32.71
C ILE A 900 16.99 21.94 -33.33
N ASP A 901 16.41 23.07 -33.73
CA ASP A 901 17.16 24.16 -34.37
C ASP A 901 18.14 24.82 -33.39
N PHE A 902 17.72 25.01 -32.13
CA PHE A 902 18.59 25.45 -31.03
C PHE A 902 19.75 24.48 -30.78
N HIS A 903 19.47 23.17 -30.68
CA HIS A 903 20.49 22.14 -30.46
C HIS A 903 21.54 22.12 -31.58
N LYS A 904 21.08 22.19 -32.84
CA LYS A 904 21.95 22.25 -34.02
C LYS A 904 22.76 23.55 -34.10
N ALA A 905 22.24 24.67 -33.60
CA ALA A 905 22.94 25.95 -33.62
C ALA A 905 24.12 26.02 -32.63
N HIS A 906 24.03 25.38 -31.46
CA HIS A 906 25.09 25.44 -30.44
C HIS A 906 26.08 24.26 -30.46
N GLY A 907 25.77 23.15 -31.16
CA GLY A 907 26.71 22.04 -31.38
C GLY A 907 27.21 21.33 -30.11
N GLY A 908 26.40 21.36 -29.04
CA GLY A 908 26.71 20.72 -27.75
C GLY A 908 26.27 19.26 -27.70
N GLU A 909 26.51 18.58 -26.57
CA GLU A 909 26.11 17.17 -26.42
C GLU A 909 24.67 16.99 -25.90
N ALA A 910 24.12 18.00 -25.23
CA ALA A 910 22.75 17.95 -24.72
C ALA A 910 22.11 19.36 -24.65
N SER A 911 20.83 19.43 -25.03
CA SER A 911 19.95 20.55 -24.72
C SER A 911 18.87 20.11 -23.73
N ILE A 912 18.63 20.91 -22.69
CA ILE A 912 17.53 20.72 -21.75
C ILE A 912 16.52 21.86 -21.88
N MET A 913 15.24 21.57 -21.71
CA MET A 913 14.21 22.60 -21.67
C MET A 913 14.04 23.10 -20.23
N VAL A 914 13.90 24.41 -20.05
CA VAL A 914 13.70 25.04 -18.73
C VAL A 914 12.50 25.98 -18.73
N THR A 915 11.83 26.10 -17.58
CA THR A 915 10.71 27.03 -17.38
C THR A 915 10.96 27.91 -16.16
N LYS A 916 10.29 29.06 -16.08
CA LYS A 916 10.38 29.98 -14.94
C LYS A 916 9.22 29.71 -13.97
N VAL A 917 9.53 29.53 -12.69
CA VAL A 917 8.53 29.36 -11.60
C VAL A 917 8.89 30.24 -10.41
N ASP A 918 7.87 30.68 -9.67
CA ASP A 918 8.09 31.53 -8.48
C ASP A 918 8.71 30.75 -7.31
N GLU A 919 8.42 29.45 -7.20
CA GLU A 919 8.85 28.56 -6.12
C GLU A 919 9.69 27.38 -6.67
N PRO A 920 11.02 27.54 -6.78
CA PRO A 920 11.89 26.57 -7.46
C PRO A 920 12.34 25.40 -6.57
N SER A 921 12.16 25.45 -5.25
CA SER A 921 12.74 24.49 -4.27
C SER A 921 12.44 23.01 -4.54
N LYS A 922 11.32 22.72 -5.22
CA LYS A 922 10.84 21.35 -5.50
C LYS A 922 11.53 20.70 -6.71
N TYR A 923 12.32 21.43 -7.48
CA TYR A 923 12.82 21.03 -8.80
C TYR A 923 14.34 21.21 -8.95
N GLY A 924 14.93 20.66 -10.01
CA GLY A 924 16.29 20.97 -10.39
C GLY A 924 16.40 22.36 -11.02
N VAL A 925 17.23 23.22 -10.44
CA VAL A 925 17.46 24.61 -10.87
C VAL A 925 18.64 24.69 -11.83
N VAL A 926 18.50 25.50 -12.88
CA VAL A 926 19.48 25.65 -13.96
C VAL A 926 20.01 27.07 -14.00
N VAL A 927 21.31 27.23 -13.74
CA VAL A 927 22.05 28.48 -13.93
C VAL A 927 22.65 28.46 -15.33
N MET A 928 22.34 29.48 -16.13
CA MET A 928 22.66 29.54 -17.55
C MET A 928 22.92 30.97 -18.02
N GLU A 929 23.79 31.10 -19.02
CA GLU A 929 24.03 32.36 -19.74
C GLU A 929 22.84 32.68 -20.65
N GLU A 930 22.16 33.81 -20.44
CA GLU A 930 20.93 34.18 -21.17
C GLU A 930 21.15 34.42 -22.68
N SER A 931 22.37 34.76 -23.10
CA SER A 931 22.76 35.07 -24.49
C SER A 931 22.98 33.84 -25.37
N THR A 932 23.56 32.78 -24.81
CA THR A 932 23.96 31.55 -25.53
C THR A 932 23.11 30.34 -25.16
N GLY A 933 22.37 30.43 -24.05
CA GLY A 933 21.69 29.31 -23.42
C GLY A 933 22.62 28.34 -22.67
N LYS A 934 23.93 28.59 -22.61
CA LYS A 934 24.91 27.66 -22.04
C LYS A 934 24.70 27.46 -20.53
N VAL A 935 24.68 26.22 -20.06
CA VAL A 935 24.50 25.91 -18.63
C VAL A 935 25.83 26.00 -17.89
N GLU A 936 25.91 26.90 -16.91
CA GLU A 936 27.03 27.02 -16.00
C GLU A 936 26.96 25.98 -14.88
N LYS A 937 25.74 25.76 -14.34
CA LYS A 937 25.52 24.89 -13.19
C LYS A 937 24.10 24.32 -13.18
N PHE A 938 23.99 23.01 -13.01
CA PHE A 938 22.75 22.32 -12.66
C PHE A 938 22.74 22.04 -11.15
N VAL A 939 21.64 22.31 -10.46
CA VAL A 939 21.50 22.05 -9.01
C VAL A 939 20.15 21.40 -8.71
N GLU A 940 20.15 20.10 -8.44
CA GLU A 940 18.93 19.36 -8.06
C GLU A 940 18.43 19.80 -6.67
N LYS A 941 17.21 20.37 -6.61
CA LYS A 941 16.47 20.76 -5.38
C LYS A 941 17.31 21.55 -4.37
N PRO A 942 17.73 22.79 -4.70
CA PRO A 942 18.60 23.56 -3.83
C PRO A 942 17.89 24.04 -2.56
N LYS A 943 18.53 23.88 -1.39
CA LYS A 943 18.04 24.42 -0.10
C LYS A 943 18.07 25.96 -0.01
N LEU A 944 18.82 26.63 -0.89
CA LEU A 944 18.93 28.08 -0.98
C LEU A 944 18.46 28.53 -2.37
N PHE A 945 17.96 29.76 -2.50
CA PHE A 945 17.56 30.28 -3.81
C PHE A 945 18.78 30.46 -4.74
N VAL A 946 18.91 29.58 -5.73
CA VAL A 946 19.96 29.63 -6.76
C VAL A 946 19.45 30.32 -8.05
N GLY A 947 18.15 30.31 -8.29
CA GLY A 947 17.51 30.89 -9.47
C GLY A 947 16.09 30.35 -9.68
N ASN A 948 15.31 31.02 -10.52
CA ASN A 948 13.90 30.68 -10.79
C ASN A 948 13.68 29.85 -12.07
N LYS A 949 14.75 29.52 -12.82
CA LYS A 949 14.68 28.60 -13.96
C LYS A 949 14.82 27.16 -13.48
N ILE A 950 13.78 26.35 -13.69
CA ILE A 950 13.76 24.93 -13.35
C ILE A 950 13.83 24.05 -14.60
N ASN A 951 14.35 22.84 -14.44
CA ASN A 951 14.25 21.76 -15.41
C ASN A 951 12.77 21.46 -15.75
N ALA A 952 12.42 21.54 -17.03
CA ALA A 952 11.05 21.30 -17.52
C ALA A 952 10.76 19.83 -17.88
N GLY A 953 11.72 18.90 -17.73
CA GLY A 953 11.53 17.47 -18.00
C GLY A 953 11.47 17.08 -19.48
N ILE A 954 12.07 17.88 -20.36
CA ILE A 954 12.18 17.63 -21.81
C ILE A 954 13.64 17.88 -22.21
N TYR A 955 14.25 16.91 -22.88
CA TYR A 955 15.67 16.90 -23.25
C TYR A 955 15.85 16.48 -24.72
N LEU A 956 16.96 16.91 -25.32
CA LEU A 956 17.43 16.46 -26.63
C LEU A 956 18.93 16.14 -26.50
N LEU A 957 19.29 14.87 -26.66
CA LEU A 957 20.60 14.31 -26.28
C LEU A 957 21.29 13.68 -27.50
N ASN A 958 22.59 13.91 -27.67
CA ASN A 958 23.37 13.17 -28.67
C ASN A 958 23.57 11.70 -28.24
N PRO A 959 23.76 10.77 -29.19
CA PRO A 959 24.04 9.36 -28.90
C PRO A 959 25.20 9.15 -27.91
N SER A 960 26.25 9.99 -27.97
CA SER A 960 27.40 9.97 -27.04
C SER A 960 27.00 10.07 -25.56
N VAL A 961 25.94 10.83 -25.25
CA VAL A 961 25.42 10.95 -23.89
C VAL A 961 24.84 9.62 -23.44
N ILE A 962 24.05 8.95 -24.27
CA ILE A 962 23.36 7.68 -23.98
C ILE A 962 24.37 6.50 -23.94
N GLU A 963 25.43 6.57 -24.73
CA GLU A 963 26.58 5.66 -24.64
C GLU A 963 27.32 5.80 -23.29
N SER A 964 27.46 7.03 -22.78
CA SER A 964 28.18 7.32 -21.53
C SER A 964 27.48 6.92 -20.23
N ILE A 965 26.17 6.59 -20.28
CA ILE A 965 25.39 6.17 -19.11
C ILE A 965 25.61 4.67 -18.85
N GLU A 966 26.09 4.32 -17.66
CA GLU A 966 26.26 2.95 -17.20
C GLU A 966 24.89 2.26 -16.96
N LEU A 967 24.77 0.96 -17.24
CA LEU A 967 23.54 0.20 -16.98
C LEU A 967 23.45 -0.19 -15.50
N ARG A 968 23.13 0.79 -14.66
CA ARG A 968 22.88 0.68 -13.22
C ARG A 968 21.83 1.70 -12.78
N PRO A 969 21.35 1.68 -11.52
CA PRO A 969 20.60 2.79 -10.96
C PRO A 969 21.37 4.11 -11.05
N THR A 970 20.85 5.07 -11.81
CA THR A 970 21.51 6.35 -12.14
C THR A 970 20.47 7.47 -12.33
N SER A 971 20.75 8.68 -11.84
CA SER A 971 19.93 9.87 -12.07
C SER A 971 20.58 10.82 -13.09
N ILE A 972 19.84 11.18 -14.14
CA ILE A 972 20.33 12.09 -15.19
C ILE A 972 20.57 13.51 -14.62
N GLU A 973 19.75 13.91 -13.66
CA GLU A 973 19.79 15.21 -12.98
C GLU A 973 20.96 15.33 -11.98
N LYS A 974 21.36 14.21 -11.35
CA LYS A 974 22.41 14.20 -10.32
C LYS A 974 23.80 13.82 -10.84
N GLU A 975 23.90 12.93 -11.82
CA GLU A 975 25.17 12.35 -12.26
C GLU A 975 25.57 12.81 -13.67
N VAL A 976 24.61 12.91 -14.59
CA VAL A 976 24.88 13.15 -16.02
C VAL A 976 24.94 14.63 -16.36
N PHE A 977 23.88 15.40 -16.10
CA PHE A 977 23.84 16.83 -16.43
C PHE A 977 24.92 17.67 -15.70
N PRO A 978 25.22 17.47 -14.40
CA PRO A 978 26.30 18.21 -13.74
C PRO A 978 27.68 17.96 -14.37
N LYS A 979 27.93 16.74 -14.86
CA LYS A 979 29.17 16.40 -15.60
C LYS A 979 29.23 17.13 -16.94
N ILE A 980 28.17 17.05 -17.76
CA ILE A 980 28.12 17.69 -19.09
C ILE A 980 28.16 19.24 -18.99
N ALA A 981 27.61 19.82 -17.92
CA ALA A 981 27.74 21.24 -17.60
C ALA A 981 29.18 21.62 -17.20
N THR A 982 29.86 20.78 -16.41
CA THR A 982 31.28 20.97 -16.05
C THR A 982 32.18 20.86 -17.28
N GLU A 983 31.86 19.96 -18.22
CA GLU A 983 32.50 19.88 -19.54
C GLU A 983 32.07 21.00 -20.51
N GLN A 984 31.18 21.91 -20.09
CA GLN A 984 30.75 23.10 -20.84
C GLN A 984 29.98 22.78 -22.15
N LYS A 985 29.36 21.60 -22.22
CA LYS A 985 28.63 21.06 -23.38
C LYS A 985 27.10 21.02 -23.21
N LEU A 986 26.59 21.36 -22.02
CA LEU A 986 25.16 21.38 -21.70
C LEU A 986 24.58 22.76 -21.97
N PHE A 987 23.44 22.82 -22.65
CA PHE A 987 22.73 24.05 -22.98
C PHE A 987 21.25 23.94 -22.55
N ALA A 988 20.63 25.07 -22.28
CA ALA A 988 19.26 25.19 -21.83
C ALA A 988 18.45 26.13 -22.73
N MET A 989 17.28 25.67 -23.17
CA MET A 989 16.31 26.47 -23.91
C MET A 989 15.17 26.86 -22.95
N VAL A 990 14.89 28.16 -22.81
CA VAL A 990 13.71 28.61 -22.07
C VAL A 990 12.46 28.30 -22.90
N LEU A 991 11.53 27.55 -22.33
CA LEU A 991 10.26 27.19 -22.93
C LEU A 991 9.40 28.43 -23.23
N PRO A 992 9.04 28.72 -24.50
CA PRO A 992 7.91 29.59 -24.81
C PRO A 992 6.59 28.92 -24.41
N GLY A 993 5.73 29.65 -23.70
CA GLY A 993 4.38 29.21 -23.36
C GLY A 993 4.18 28.79 -21.90
N PHE A 994 3.22 27.88 -21.67
CA PHE A 994 2.91 27.33 -20.34
C PHE A 994 3.56 25.97 -20.09
N TRP A 995 3.67 25.58 -18.81
CA TRP A 995 4.18 24.29 -18.34
C TRP A 995 3.45 23.83 -17.07
N MET A 996 3.30 22.52 -16.86
CA MET A 996 2.81 21.92 -15.61
C MET A 996 3.25 20.45 -15.45
N ASP A 997 3.72 20.05 -14.26
CA ASP A 997 3.66 18.65 -13.77
C ASP A 997 2.21 18.37 -13.32
N ILE A 998 1.46 17.60 -14.10
CA ILE A 998 0.06 17.26 -13.75
C ILE A 998 -0.03 15.99 -12.89
N GLY A 999 0.96 15.78 -12.02
CA GLY A 999 1.06 14.62 -11.15
C GLY A 999 0.13 14.58 -9.95
N GLN A 1000 -0.65 15.63 -9.68
CA GLN A 1000 -1.65 15.68 -8.60
C GLN A 1000 -2.94 16.37 -9.10
N PRO A 1001 -4.11 16.11 -8.49
CA PRO A 1001 -5.40 16.67 -8.91
C PRO A 1001 -5.44 18.21 -9.00
N LYS A 1002 -4.85 18.91 -8.02
CA LYS A 1002 -4.76 20.38 -8.01
C LYS A 1002 -3.94 20.91 -9.20
N ASP A 1003 -2.82 20.25 -9.48
CA ASP A 1003 -1.88 20.64 -10.52
C ASP A 1003 -2.46 20.28 -11.90
N TYR A 1004 -3.19 19.16 -12.02
CA TYR A 1004 -4.01 18.79 -13.17
C TYR A 1004 -5.05 19.87 -13.51
N ILE A 1005 -5.87 20.33 -12.55
CA ILE A 1005 -6.89 21.37 -12.81
C ILE A 1005 -6.24 22.71 -13.17
N THR A 1006 -5.10 23.03 -12.56
CA THR A 1006 -4.32 24.24 -12.90
C THR A 1006 -3.74 24.15 -14.32
N GLY A 1007 -3.18 22.99 -14.68
CA GLY A 1007 -2.69 22.68 -16.02
C GLY A 1007 -3.79 22.72 -17.08
N LEU A 1008 -4.99 22.23 -16.76
CA LEU A 1008 -6.15 22.28 -17.67
C LEU A 1008 -6.49 23.74 -18.03
N ARG A 1009 -6.55 24.64 -17.04
CA ARG A 1009 -6.73 26.07 -17.31
C ARG A 1009 -5.63 26.62 -18.22
N LEU A 1010 -4.35 26.36 -17.91
CA LEU A 1010 -3.23 26.88 -18.70
C LEU A 1010 -3.25 26.36 -20.16
N TYR A 1011 -3.62 25.09 -20.35
CA TYR A 1011 -3.84 24.48 -21.67
C TYR A 1011 -4.99 25.14 -22.43
N LEU A 1012 -6.13 25.40 -21.77
CA LEU A 1012 -7.28 26.09 -22.36
C LEU A 1012 -6.97 27.57 -22.69
N ASP A 1013 -6.20 28.26 -21.84
CA ASP A 1013 -5.67 29.62 -22.09
C ASP A 1013 -4.68 29.64 -23.28
N SER A 1014 -3.91 28.56 -23.50
CA SER A 1014 -3.05 28.39 -24.68
C SER A 1014 -3.86 28.08 -25.94
N LEU A 1015 -4.85 27.18 -25.86
CA LEU A 1015 -5.78 26.92 -26.97
C LEU A 1015 -6.53 28.18 -27.40
N ARG A 1016 -6.94 29.06 -26.46
CA ARG A 1016 -7.56 30.35 -26.81
C ARG A 1016 -6.66 31.21 -27.70
N LYS A 1017 -5.33 31.16 -27.51
CA LYS A 1017 -4.34 31.93 -28.26
C LYS A 1017 -3.97 31.27 -29.60
N LYS A 1018 -3.79 29.94 -29.63
CA LYS A 1018 -3.28 29.20 -30.80
C LYS A 1018 -4.36 28.56 -31.69
N SER A 1019 -5.55 28.30 -31.17
CA SER A 1019 -6.59 27.52 -31.86
C SER A 1019 -7.98 27.80 -31.25
N SER A 1020 -8.36 29.08 -31.21
CA SER A 1020 -9.59 29.56 -30.55
C SER A 1020 -10.87 28.87 -31.02
N SER A 1021 -10.90 28.39 -32.27
CA SER A 1021 -11.99 27.62 -32.88
C SER A 1021 -12.22 26.23 -32.29
N LYS A 1022 -11.26 25.69 -31.51
CA LYS A 1022 -11.43 24.42 -30.76
C LYS A 1022 -12.15 24.60 -29.43
N LEU A 1023 -12.37 25.84 -28.98
CA LEU A 1023 -13.11 26.13 -27.76
C LEU A 1023 -14.58 26.37 -28.09
N ALA A 1024 -15.48 25.84 -27.26
CA ALA A 1024 -16.91 26.03 -27.41
C ALA A 1024 -17.29 27.52 -27.31
N THR A 1025 -18.36 27.89 -27.99
CA THR A 1025 -18.95 29.24 -27.96
C THR A 1025 -20.47 29.15 -27.94
N GLY A 1026 -21.13 30.10 -27.28
CA GLY A 1026 -22.58 30.11 -27.12
C GLY A 1026 -23.01 30.89 -25.89
N PHE A 1027 -24.30 31.23 -25.78
CA PHE A 1027 -24.85 32.01 -24.66
C PHE A 1027 -24.71 31.32 -23.28
N HIS A 1028 -24.54 29.99 -23.27
CA HIS A 1028 -24.37 29.15 -22.08
C HIS A 1028 -22.89 28.83 -21.76
N ILE A 1029 -21.94 29.36 -22.55
CA ILE A 1029 -20.50 29.14 -22.38
C ILE A 1029 -19.85 30.38 -21.77
N VAL A 1030 -19.10 30.20 -20.69
CA VAL A 1030 -18.38 31.27 -19.97
C VAL A 1030 -16.88 31.00 -20.02
N GLY A 1031 -16.09 31.98 -20.49
CA GLY A 1031 -14.64 31.84 -20.55
C GLY A 1031 -14.19 30.71 -21.49
N ASN A 1032 -13.15 29.97 -21.11
CA ASN A 1032 -12.59 28.88 -21.93
C ASN A 1032 -13.25 27.55 -21.58
N VAL A 1033 -13.83 26.88 -22.59
CA VAL A 1033 -14.45 25.56 -22.45
C VAL A 1033 -14.09 24.71 -23.66
N LEU A 1034 -13.71 23.45 -23.42
CA LEU A 1034 -13.54 22.42 -24.44
C LEU A 1034 -14.70 21.41 -24.33
N VAL A 1035 -15.37 21.13 -25.44
CA VAL A 1035 -16.46 20.14 -25.52
C VAL A 1035 -16.14 19.22 -26.69
N ASP A 1036 -16.25 17.91 -26.47
CA ASP A 1036 -16.12 16.93 -27.55
C ASP A 1036 -17.36 16.95 -28.47
N GLU A 1037 -17.16 16.75 -29.77
CA GLU A 1037 -18.24 16.77 -30.77
C GLU A 1037 -19.33 15.71 -30.53
N SER A 1038 -19.00 14.64 -29.78
CA SER A 1038 -19.94 13.58 -29.39
C SER A 1038 -20.66 13.81 -28.04
N ALA A 1039 -20.39 14.90 -27.34
CA ALA A 1039 -21.03 15.22 -26.07
C ALA A 1039 -22.38 15.94 -26.26
N VAL A 1040 -23.39 15.53 -25.50
CA VAL A 1040 -24.75 16.10 -25.54
C VAL A 1040 -24.94 17.06 -24.37
N ILE A 1041 -25.29 18.32 -24.66
CA ILE A 1041 -25.57 19.37 -23.66
C ILE A 1041 -27.04 19.76 -23.74
N GLY A 1042 -27.76 19.67 -22.61
CA GLY A 1042 -29.15 20.05 -22.47
C GLY A 1042 -29.39 21.55 -22.30
N GLU A 1043 -30.65 21.95 -22.44
CA GLU A 1043 -31.06 23.35 -22.35
C GLU A 1043 -30.83 23.97 -20.96
N GLY A 1044 -30.58 25.28 -20.92
CA GLY A 1044 -30.47 26.05 -19.67
C GLY A 1044 -29.22 25.78 -18.83
N CYS A 1045 -28.27 24.98 -19.32
CA CYS A 1045 -26.97 24.78 -18.68
C CYS A 1045 -26.13 26.07 -18.61
N LEU A 1046 -25.11 26.08 -17.76
CA LEU A 1046 -24.07 27.12 -17.72
C LEU A 1046 -22.70 26.48 -17.49
N ILE A 1047 -21.78 26.62 -18.46
CA ILE A 1047 -20.55 25.84 -18.51
C ILE A 1047 -19.35 26.79 -18.63
N GLY A 1048 -18.39 26.62 -17.73
CA GLY A 1048 -17.15 27.40 -17.66
C GLY A 1048 -17.15 28.49 -16.59
N PRO A 1049 -15.99 29.14 -16.34
CA PRO A 1049 -14.72 28.97 -17.04
C PRO A 1049 -13.97 27.66 -16.70
N ASP A 1050 -13.00 27.34 -17.55
CA ASP A 1050 -11.99 26.29 -17.40
C ASP A 1050 -12.56 24.87 -17.28
N VAL A 1051 -13.43 24.50 -18.24
CA VAL A 1051 -14.10 23.18 -18.26
C VAL A 1051 -13.70 22.38 -19.50
N ALA A 1052 -13.50 21.07 -19.32
CA ALA A 1052 -13.40 20.09 -20.40
C ALA A 1052 -14.50 19.01 -20.26
N ILE A 1053 -15.20 18.73 -21.36
CA ILE A 1053 -16.25 17.69 -21.45
C ILE A 1053 -15.85 16.69 -22.53
N GLY A 1054 -15.59 15.45 -22.13
CA GLY A 1054 -15.07 14.38 -22.99
C GLY A 1054 -16.09 13.69 -23.91
N PRO A 1055 -15.61 12.75 -24.75
CA PRO A 1055 -16.43 11.99 -25.68
C PRO A 1055 -17.62 11.25 -25.04
N GLY A 1056 -18.77 11.26 -25.69
CA GLY A 1056 -19.98 10.52 -25.30
C GLY A 1056 -20.60 10.94 -23.96
N CYS A 1057 -20.19 12.08 -23.39
CA CYS A 1057 -20.77 12.61 -22.17
C CYS A 1057 -22.19 13.15 -22.40
N VAL A 1058 -23.05 13.01 -21.38
CA VAL A 1058 -24.43 13.55 -21.42
C VAL A 1058 -24.64 14.48 -20.23
N VAL A 1059 -24.76 15.77 -20.52
CA VAL A 1059 -25.00 16.84 -19.56
C VAL A 1059 -26.45 17.28 -19.70
N GLU A 1060 -27.31 16.88 -18.77
CA GLU A 1060 -28.75 17.15 -18.84
C GLU A 1060 -29.10 18.59 -18.42
N SER A 1061 -30.34 19.01 -18.69
CA SER A 1061 -30.77 20.42 -18.60
C SER A 1061 -30.48 21.10 -17.25
N GLY A 1062 -30.09 22.37 -17.32
CA GLY A 1062 -29.89 23.23 -16.15
C GLY A 1062 -28.61 22.97 -15.32
N VAL A 1063 -27.72 22.09 -15.78
CA VAL A 1063 -26.45 21.77 -15.09
C VAL A 1063 -25.46 22.94 -15.11
N ARG A 1064 -24.67 23.09 -14.05
CA ARG A 1064 -23.62 24.11 -13.90
C ARG A 1064 -22.24 23.48 -13.74
N LEU A 1065 -21.28 23.84 -14.58
CA LEU A 1065 -19.91 23.28 -14.58
C LEU A 1065 -18.87 24.39 -14.50
N THR A 1066 -17.87 24.26 -13.62
CA THR A 1066 -16.82 25.29 -13.41
C THR A 1066 -15.48 24.66 -13.05
N ARG A 1067 -14.36 25.06 -13.68
CA ARG A 1067 -12.99 24.64 -13.31
C ARG A 1067 -12.86 23.12 -13.10
N CYS A 1068 -13.42 22.33 -14.00
CA CYS A 1068 -13.57 20.88 -13.83
C CYS A 1068 -13.35 20.10 -15.13
N THR A 1069 -12.92 18.84 -15.00
CA THR A 1069 -12.87 17.90 -16.13
C THR A 1069 -13.97 16.84 -15.97
N VAL A 1070 -14.62 16.53 -17.08
CA VAL A 1070 -15.69 15.53 -17.18
C VAL A 1070 -15.23 14.49 -18.19
N MET A 1071 -14.67 13.37 -17.70
CA MET A 1071 -14.08 12.34 -18.55
C MET A 1071 -15.14 11.59 -19.38
N ARG A 1072 -14.70 10.91 -20.44
CA ARG A 1072 -15.57 10.25 -21.43
C ARG A 1072 -16.67 9.36 -20.81
N GLY A 1073 -17.83 9.35 -21.44
CA GLY A 1073 -18.99 8.54 -21.06
C GLY A 1073 -19.68 8.93 -19.76
N VAL A 1074 -19.34 10.06 -19.13
CA VAL A 1074 -19.97 10.54 -17.89
C VAL A 1074 -21.37 11.09 -18.16
N ARG A 1075 -22.32 10.76 -17.27
CA ARG A 1075 -23.67 11.36 -17.25
C ARG A 1075 -23.81 12.32 -16.08
N ILE A 1076 -24.33 13.52 -16.32
CA ILE A 1076 -24.67 14.50 -15.29
C ILE A 1076 -26.16 14.81 -15.44
N LYS A 1077 -26.97 14.37 -14.46
CA LYS A 1077 -28.42 14.61 -14.46
C LYS A 1077 -28.76 16.09 -14.19
N LYS A 1078 -30.02 16.43 -14.44
CA LYS A 1078 -30.56 17.80 -14.41
C LYS A 1078 -30.24 18.59 -13.14
N HIS A 1079 -30.04 19.90 -13.32
CA HIS A 1079 -29.86 20.92 -12.29
C HIS A 1079 -28.67 20.75 -11.33
N SER A 1080 -27.79 19.78 -11.57
CA SER A 1080 -26.62 19.50 -10.73
C SER A 1080 -25.48 20.49 -10.97
N CYS A 1081 -24.61 20.65 -9.97
CA CYS A 1081 -23.54 21.64 -9.97
C CYS A 1081 -22.17 20.99 -9.70
N ILE A 1082 -21.17 21.27 -10.54
CA ILE A 1082 -19.80 20.78 -10.37
C ILE A 1082 -18.82 21.95 -10.42
N SER A 1083 -17.97 22.09 -9.40
CA SER A 1083 -16.89 23.09 -9.37
C SER A 1083 -15.56 22.47 -8.95
N SER A 1084 -14.46 22.91 -9.56
CA SER A 1084 -13.10 22.69 -9.02
C SER A 1084 -12.75 21.21 -8.77
N SER A 1085 -13.22 20.30 -9.62
CA SER A 1085 -13.31 18.85 -9.35
C SER A 1085 -13.01 18.00 -10.60
N ILE A 1086 -12.74 16.71 -10.42
CA ILE A 1086 -12.45 15.76 -11.50
C ILE A 1086 -13.47 14.61 -11.49
N ILE A 1087 -14.21 14.43 -12.58
CA ILE A 1087 -15.21 13.37 -12.73
C ILE A 1087 -14.65 12.28 -13.65
N GLY A 1088 -14.29 11.14 -13.08
CA GLY A 1088 -13.70 10.01 -13.79
C GLY A 1088 -14.66 9.24 -14.70
N TRP A 1089 -14.08 8.44 -15.59
CA TRP A 1089 -14.74 7.69 -16.68
C TRP A 1089 -16.06 7.04 -16.29
N HIS A 1090 -17.07 7.11 -17.17
CA HIS A 1090 -18.34 6.40 -17.03
C HIS A 1090 -19.15 6.70 -15.74
N SER A 1091 -18.73 7.66 -14.92
CA SER A 1091 -19.43 8.05 -13.69
C SER A 1091 -20.80 8.68 -13.98
N THR A 1092 -21.74 8.53 -13.06
CA THR A 1092 -23.05 9.20 -13.09
C THR A 1092 -23.20 10.14 -11.90
N ILE A 1093 -23.51 11.40 -12.17
CA ILE A 1093 -23.87 12.41 -11.18
C ILE A 1093 -25.39 12.55 -11.15
N GLY A 1094 -26.00 12.28 -10.00
CA GLY A 1094 -27.45 12.40 -9.77
C GLY A 1094 -28.00 13.82 -9.93
N GLN A 1095 -29.32 13.98 -9.98
CA GLN A 1095 -30.03 15.26 -10.16
C GLN A 1095 -29.94 16.09 -8.87
N TRP A 1096 -29.89 17.42 -9.00
CA TRP A 1096 -29.68 18.36 -7.88
C TRP A 1096 -28.41 18.11 -7.03
N ALA A 1097 -27.52 17.19 -7.45
CA ALA A 1097 -26.29 16.89 -6.74
C ALA A 1097 -25.27 18.03 -6.90
N ARG A 1098 -24.42 18.22 -5.89
CA ARG A 1098 -23.41 19.29 -5.86
C ARG A 1098 -22.04 18.73 -5.50
N VAL A 1099 -21.08 18.86 -6.42
CA VAL A 1099 -19.75 18.25 -6.33
C VAL A 1099 -18.68 19.33 -6.41
N GLU A 1100 -17.97 19.60 -5.30
CA GLU A 1100 -17.00 20.68 -5.25
C GLU A 1100 -15.76 20.45 -4.38
N ASN A 1101 -14.89 21.45 -4.36
CA ASN A 1101 -13.68 21.56 -3.53
C ASN A 1101 -12.68 20.41 -3.69
N MET A 1102 -12.31 20.10 -4.93
CA MET A 1102 -11.37 19.02 -5.30
C MET A 1102 -11.91 17.62 -5.00
N THR A 1103 -13.22 17.41 -5.19
CA THR A 1103 -13.76 16.04 -5.29
C THR A 1103 -13.19 15.37 -6.54
N ILE A 1104 -12.70 14.14 -6.38
CA ILE A 1104 -12.17 13.31 -7.47
C ILE A 1104 -12.89 11.98 -7.45
N LEU A 1105 -13.63 11.69 -8.51
CA LEU A 1105 -14.27 10.39 -8.69
C LEU A 1105 -13.39 9.50 -9.57
N GLY A 1106 -13.27 8.23 -9.20
CA GLY A 1106 -12.72 7.18 -10.07
C GLY A 1106 -13.63 6.85 -11.26
N GLU A 1107 -13.40 5.69 -11.86
CA GLU A 1107 -14.27 5.14 -12.91
C GLU A 1107 -15.57 4.56 -12.34
N ASP A 1108 -16.67 4.62 -13.10
CA ASP A 1108 -17.96 3.95 -12.79
C ASP A 1108 -18.58 4.40 -11.44
N VAL A 1109 -18.27 5.63 -10.98
CA VAL A 1109 -18.77 6.16 -9.70
C VAL A 1109 -20.17 6.74 -9.87
N HIS A 1110 -21.08 6.31 -9.00
CA HIS A 1110 -22.50 6.68 -9.02
C HIS A 1110 -22.82 7.59 -7.82
N VAL A 1111 -22.90 8.90 -8.05
CA VAL A 1111 -23.35 9.86 -7.05
C VAL A 1111 -24.88 9.91 -7.10
N ARG A 1112 -25.57 9.66 -5.97
CA ARG A 1112 -27.03 9.72 -5.93
C ARG A 1112 -27.56 11.14 -6.15
N ASP A 1113 -28.86 11.18 -6.40
CA ASP A 1113 -29.64 12.41 -6.48
C ASP A 1113 -29.61 13.16 -5.14
N GLU A 1114 -29.61 14.50 -5.18
CA GLU A 1114 -29.58 15.42 -4.01
C GLU A 1114 -28.33 15.32 -3.09
N ILE A 1115 -27.29 14.58 -3.50
CA ILE A 1115 -26.05 14.43 -2.74
C ILE A 1115 -25.13 15.65 -2.88
N TYR A 1116 -24.59 16.12 -1.75
CA TYR A 1116 -23.49 17.09 -1.70
C TYR A 1116 -22.14 16.38 -1.46
N SER A 1117 -21.08 16.79 -2.16
CA SER A 1117 -19.73 16.25 -2.01
C SER A 1117 -18.68 17.37 -1.97
N ASN A 1118 -17.90 17.39 -0.89
CA ASN A 1118 -16.97 18.44 -0.53
C ASN A 1118 -15.54 17.87 -0.35
N GLY A 1119 -14.77 17.82 -1.44
CA GLY A 1119 -13.41 17.25 -1.45
C GLY A 1119 -13.35 15.73 -1.30
N GLY A 1120 -14.37 15.00 -1.73
CA GLY A 1120 -14.40 13.53 -1.64
C GLY A 1120 -13.42 12.85 -2.61
N VAL A 1121 -12.68 11.85 -2.14
CA VAL A 1121 -11.75 11.06 -2.95
C VAL A 1121 -12.34 9.65 -3.09
N VAL A 1122 -13.02 9.37 -4.20
CA VAL A 1122 -13.94 8.24 -4.31
C VAL A 1122 -13.38 7.17 -5.24
N LEU A 1123 -13.14 5.97 -4.70
CA LEU A 1123 -12.53 4.86 -5.47
C LEU A 1123 -13.46 4.38 -6.62
N PRO A 1124 -12.92 3.68 -7.64
CA PRO A 1124 -13.72 3.17 -8.75
C PRO A 1124 -14.85 2.20 -8.34
N HIS A 1125 -15.91 2.15 -9.14
CA HIS A 1125 -17.09 1.28 -8.97
C HIS A 1125 -17.88 1.49 -7.66
N LYS A 1126 -17.92 2.74 -7.16
CA LYS A 1126 -18.57 3.11 -5.88
C LYS A 1126 -19.87 3.88 -6.07
N GLU A 1127 -20.75 3.80 -5.07
CA GLU A 1127 -22.01 4.52 -5.02
C GLU A 1127 -22.03 5.47 -3.81
N ILE A 1128 -22.13 6.79 -4.04
CA ILE A 1128 -22.23 7.77 -2.97
C ILE A 1128 -23.71 7.90 -2.58
N LYS A 1129 -24.07 7.28 -1.45
CA LYS A 1129 -25.45 7.24 -0.92
C LYS A 1129 -25.79 8.37 0.08
N SER A 1130 -24.77 9.08 0.56
CA SER A 1130 -24.87 10.10 1.62
C SER A 1130 -23.89 11.25 1.36
N SER A 1131 -24.24 12.46 1.79
CA SER A 1131 -23.43 13.66 1.51
C SER A 1131 -22.09 13.67 2.23
N ILE A 1132 -21.01 13.86 1.46
CA ILE A 1132 -19.63 13.99 1.93
C ILE A 1132 -19.42 15.46 2.34
N LEU A 1133 -19.53 15.75 3.64
CA LEU A 1133 -19.51 17.12 4.16
C LEU A 1133 -18.10 17.69 4.36
N LYS A 1134 -17.09 16.83 4.41
CA LYS A 1134 -15.66 17.16 4.61
C LYS A 1134 -14.80 16.27 3.69
N PRO A 1135 -13.57 16.68 3.34
CA PRO A 1135 -12.69 15.84 2.52
C PRO A 1135 -12.37 14.51 3.19
N GLU A 1136 -12.70 13.41 2.52
CA GLU A 1136 -12.49 12.03 2.99
C GLU A 1136 -12.31 11.05 1.81
N ILE A 1137 -11.81 9.85 2.09
CA ILE A 1137 -11.62 8.78 1.09
C ILE A 1137 -12.77 7.78 1.20
N VAL A 1138 -13.57 7.63 0.14
CA VAL A 1138 -14.66 6.64 0.06
C VAL A 1138 -14.15 5.39 -0.63
N MET A 1139 -13.94 4.33 0.17
CA MET A 1139 -13.21 3.10 -0.19
C MET A 1139 -14.06 1.96 -0.74
#